data_AF-A0A812J6H0-F1
#
_entry.id   AF-A0A812J6H0-F1
#
_cell.length_a   1.000
_cell.length_b   1.000
_cell.length_c   1.000
_cell.angle_alpha   90.00
_cell.angle_beta   90.00
_cell.angle_gamma   90.00
#
_symmetry.space_group_name_H-M   'P 1'
#
loop_
_entity.id
_entity.type
_entity.pdbx_description
1 polymer ?
#
loop_
_entity_poly.entity_id
_entity_poly.type
_entity_poly.pdbx_seq_one_letter_code
_entity_poly.pdbx_strand_id
1 'polypeptide(L)'
;MVGGQYGHFLHGVASGDPLPNAIVLWTRLTPFRQNATDAYRVQWAVWEVGSVDEGSPKSTAAKGEAAAVEENDFTVKELKVRSVPRGMGRWGGLVGVKPTRWTSGRRCDQAFSMPTASRVAHPDHPRARLSYAVFSCANRGFGSFRAYAAALERSRELREPLDFWLHLGDYIYEYGDGYYPKPSETVVPGLQPRNDVVDLQEYRQRHAHYRLDPDLQRLSASAPMISIWDDHEVANDDFKDGAENHEEQQGAFEARKLAAIRAYHEWLPTRVEFDLANSSAAPWMRWRRFDFGSLATLLMLETRLVARTSQAEVTAQTVRSQIAGVLNGAWALSPSAWAGGRIEKKLLRVRSEVEAHRNSPNKRMLGDDQLAWISQQASSKGQWLLIGQPQVVQELMSPNFQAAIDKKRRQGDVATAEYWDAVVQNLTKRGRGYRNFTGPGVNTEALVSSSLRNAFLVDLAAGQFQIQLNFDSWTGYVAERRRLAEALRAAKGGIIYGGDSHNAWAGTLRAEDGASVAVDFDGMSVTSPGVESERPFLPPSLEAAAWQAANPDLTWADTSRRGFMLVKLTPDLHHLEYIAVDVTSPSQGIDEGSTCLAAVDVRDRELRMSACRALVAEPVPEAWPWLPMASLLASWASFCALGAFLGCLLSRCRILRPSSRPGLYEKHMDNDEVTPQRMGIDIG
;
A
#
# COMPACT_ATOMS: atom_id res chain seq x y z
N MET A 1 -37.00 -32.10 -0.18
CA MET A 1 -35.75 -31.49 0.34
C MET A 1 -34.59 -31.93 -0.52
N VAL A 2 -34.13 -31.12 -1.47
CA VAL A 2 -32.84 -31.32 -2.15
C VAL A 2 -32.31 -29.93 -2.56
N GLY A 3 -31.42 -29.36 -1.75
CA GLY A 3 -30.79 -28.06 -2.04
C GLY A 3 -29.38 -28.08 -1.47
N GLY A 4 -28.38 -28.27 -2.33
CA GLY A 4 -26.97 -28.28 -1.92
C GLY A 4 -26.56 -26.87 -1.45
N GLN A 5 -26.33 -26.73 -0.14
CA GLN A 5 -25.81 -25.52 0.48
C GLN A 5 -24.28 -25.51 0.36
N TYR A 6 -23.73 -24.68 -0.53
CA TYR A 6 -22.28 -24.49 -0.72
C TYR A 6 -21.91 -23.00 -0.53
N GLY A 7 -20.65 -22.72 -0.20
CA GLY A 7 -20.15 -21.40 0.24
C GLY A 7 -20.12 -20.26 -0.81
N HIS A 8 -19.59 -19.09 -0.42
CA HIS A 8 -19.52 -17.84 -1.21
C HIS A 8 -18.09 -17.27 -1.30
N PHE A 9 -17.74 -16.51 -2.35
CA PHE A 9 -16.44 -15.82 -2.45
C PHE A 9 -16.53 -14.37 -1.91
N LEU A 10 -16.68 -14.22 -0.59
CA LEU A 10 -16.88 -12.90 0.03
C LEU A 10 -15.69 -11.93 -0.11
N HIS A 11 -14.48 -12.47 -0.28
CA HIS A 11 -13.21 -11.72 -0.29
C HIS A 11 -12.69 -11.43 -1.71
N GLY A 12 -13.57 -11.66 -2.70
CA GLY A 12 -13.25 -11.54 -4.10
C GLY A 12 -12.16 -12.51 -4.55
N VAL A 13 -11.37 -12.02 -5.49
CA VAL A 13 -10.44 -12.80 -6.29
C VAL A 13 -9.24 -11.90 -6.60
N ALA A 14 -8.08 -12.49 -6.77
CA ALA A 14 -6.86 -11.76 -7.08
C ALA A 14 -5.95 -12.58 -7.98
N SER A 15 -4.96 -11.90 -8.55
CA SER A 15 -3.84 -12.54 -9.23
C SER A 15 -2.55 -11.84 -8.83
N GLY A 16 -1.40 -12.52 -8.95
CA GLY A 16 -0.15 -11.95 -8.48
C GLY A 16 1.10 -12.73 -8.83
N ASP A 17 2.23 -12.12 -8.49
CA ASP A 17 3.58 -12.59 -8.79
C ASP A 17 3.75 -13.11 -10.23
N PRO A 18 3.44 -12.30 -11.26
CA PRO A 18 3.51 -12.73 -12.64
C PRO A 18 4.93 -13.15 -13.04
N LEU A 19 5.02 -14.19 -13.86
CA LEU A 19 6.20 -14.63 -14.59
C LEU A 19 5.94 -14.53 -16.10
N PRO A 20 6.98 -14.66 -16.94
CA PRO A 20 6.81 -14.73 -18.39
C PRO A 20 5.82 -15.79 -18.88
N ASN A 21 5.62 -16.87 -18.12
CA ASN A 21 4.79 -18.01 -18.50
C ASN A 21 3.90 -18.55 -17.36
N ALA A 22 3.75 -17.80 -16.26
CA ALA A 22 2.92 -18.22 -15.13
C ALA A 22 2.36 -17.03 -14.35
N ILE A 23 1.26 -17.25 -13.65
CA ILE A 23 0.71 -16.31 -12.67
C ILE A 23 0.09 -17.10 -11.52
N VAL A 24 0.06 -16.50 -10.32
CA VAL A 24 -0.73 -16.99 -9.19
C VAL A 24 -2.17 -16.53 -9.34
N LEU A 25 -3.11 -17.48 -9.26
CA LEU A 25 -4.53 -17.19 -9.09
C LEU A 25 -4.90 -17.38 -7.62
N TRP A 26 -5.64 -16.42 -7.05
CA TRP A 26 -6.03 -16.44 -5.65
C TRP A 26 -7.53 -16.19 -5.46
N THR A 27 -8.14 -16.90 -4.52
CA THR A 27 -9.43 -16.55 -3.91
C THR A 27 -9.57 -17.21 -2.54
N ARG A 28 -10.67 -16.94 -1.83
CA ARG A 28 -11.08 -17.68 -0.64
C ARG A 28 -12.54 -18.06 -0.72
N LEU A 29 -12.85 -19.35 -0.56
CA LEU A 29 -14.21 -19.82 -0.39
C LEU A 29 -14.64 -19.61 1.07
N THR A 30 -15.75 -18.94 1.32
CA THR A 30 -16.37 -18.86 2.65
C THR A 30 -17.46 -19.95 2.75
N PRO A 31 -17.25 -21.04 3.50
CA PRO A 31 -18.23 -22.13 3.61
C PRO A 31 -19.55 -21.67 4.25
N PHE A 32 -20.67 -22.28 3.85
CA PHE A 32 -21.99 -22.00 4.45
C PHE A 32 -22.14 -22.60 5.85
N ARG A 33 -21.52 -23.77 6.10
CA ARG A 33 -21.45 -24.37 7.43
C ARG A 33 -20.18 -23.91 8.13
N GLN A 34 -20.33 -23.37 9.34
CA GLN A 34 -19.22 -23.21 10.27
C GLN A 34 -18.69 -24.60 10.63
N ASN A 35 -17.36 -24.77 10.70
CA ASN A 35 -16.65 -26.05 10.96
C ASN A 35 -16.82 -27.11 9.84
N ALA A 36 -16.86 -26.68 8.58
CA ALA A 36 -16.81 -27.62 7.47
C ALA A 36 -15.43 -28.30 7.39
N THR A 37 -15.33 -29.57 7.75
CA THR A 37 -14.09 -30.35 7.60
C THR A 37 -13.90 -30.93 6.18
N ASP A 38 -14.91 -30.80 5.34
CA ASP A 38 -14.89 -31.30 3.97
C ASP A 38 -14.06 -30.38 3.06
N ALA A 39 -13.17 -30.97 2.26
CA ALA A 39 -12.50 -30.26 1.19
C ALA A 39 -13.51 -29.83 0.12
N TYR A 40 -13.64 -28.52 -0.12
CA TYR A 40 -14.41 -28.01 -1.24
C TYR A 40 -13.57 -27.97 -2.50
N ARG A 41 -14.18 -28.26 -3.64
CA ARG A 41 -13.50 -28.20 -4.93
C ARG A 41 -13.89 -26.95 -5.68
N VAL A 42 -12.87 -26.20 -6.06
CA VAL A 42 -12.95 -24.90 -6.69
C VAL A 42 -12.38 -25.03 -8.10
N GLN A 43 -13.24 -24.91 -9.10
CA GLN A 43 -12.84 -24.90 -10.50
C GLN A 43 -12.37 -23.51 -10.89
N TRP A 44 -11.31 -23.44 -11.69
CA TRP A 44 -10.80 -22.22 -12.25
C TRP A 44 -10.58 -22.38 -13.76
N ALA A 45 -10.70 -21.28 -14.50
CA ALA A 45 -10.37 -21.22 -15.93
C ALA A 45 -9.71 -19.88 -16.24
N VAL A 46 -8.73 -19.89 -17.13
CA VAL A 46 -8.07 -18.72 -17.72
C VAL A 46 -8.45 -18.70 -19.19
N TRP A 47 -8.99 -17.57 -19.66
CA TRP A 47 -9.40 -17.43 -21.06
C TRP A 47 -8.44 -16.57 -21.87
N GLU A 48 -8.48 -16.75 -23.18
CA GLU A 48 -7.90 -15.85 -24.15
C GLU A 48 -8.91 -14.74 -24.45
N VAL A 49 -8.57 -13.50 -24.10
CA VAL A 49 -9.30 -12.33 -24.59
C VAL A 49 -8.53 -11.77 -25.77
N GLY A 50 -9.22 -11.40 -26.85
CA GLY A 50 -8.58 -10.85 -28.04
C GLY A 50 -8.11 -9.40 -27.87
N SER A 51 -8.73 -8.43 -28.54
CA SER A 51 -8.45 -7.02 -28.24
C SER A 51 -9.05 -6.62 -26.89
N VAL A 52 -8.52 -5.56 -26.28
CA VAL A 52 -9.07 -4.96 -25.04
C VAL A 52 -10.55 -4.58 -25.25
N ASP A 53 -10.95 -4.33 -26.49
CA ASP A 53 -12.31 -3.92 -26.88
C ASP A 53 -13.29 -5.10 -27.08
N GLU A 54 -12.80 -6.33 -27.26
CA GLU A 54 -13.67 -7.46 -27.61
C GLU A 54 -14.40 -8.07 -26.40
N GLY A 55 -13.89 -7.89 -25.16
CA GLY A 55 -14.57 -8.21 -23.89
C GLY A 55 -15.08 -9.65 -23.70
N SER A 56 -14.89 -10.53 -24.67
CA SER A 56 -15.50 -11.85 -24.79
C SER A 56 -14.41 -12.91 -24.96
N PRO A 57 -14.49 -14.04 -24.21
CA PRO A 57 -13.53 -15.14 -24.33
C PRO A 57 -13.48 -15.68 -25.76
N LYS A 58 -12.31 -15.68 -26.39
CA LYS A 58 -12.09 -16.35 -27.68
C LYS A 58 -11.91 -17.85 -27.51
N SER A 59 -11.16 -18.25 -26.49
CA SER A 59 -10.91 -19.67 -26.16
C SER A 59 -10.48 -19.82 -24.69
N THR A 60 -10.47 -21.05 -24.16
CA THR A 60 -9.92 -21.33 -22.81
C THR A 60 -8.44 -21.68 -22.94
N ALA A 61 -7.56 -20.82 -22.39
CA ALA A 61 -6.12 -21.00 -22.38
C ALA A 61 -5.67 -22.08 -21.37
N ALA A 62 -6.32 -22.10 -20.20
CA ALA A 62 -6.07 -23.09 -19.15
C ALA A 62 -7.31 -23.28 -18.28
N LYS A 63 -7.44 -24.43 -17.64
CA LYS A 63 -8.45 -24.68 -16.62
C LYS A 63 -7.98 -25.77 -15.67
N GLY A 64 -8.51 -25.76 -14.46
CA GLY A 64 -8.20 -26.77 -13.47
C GLY A 64 -9.16 -26.74 -12.30
N GLU A 65 -8.80 -27.48 -11.27
CA GLU A 65 -9.55 -27.62 -10.03
C GLU A 65 -8.55 -27.63 -8.88
N ALA A 66 -8.87 -26.87 -7.83
CA ALA A 66 -8.09 -26.79 -6.62
C ALA A 66 -8.99 -27.07 -5.40
N ALA A 67 -8.38 -27.54 -4.31
CA ALA A 67 -9.09 -27.77 -3.06
C ALA A 67 -9.06 -26.49 -2.20
N ALA A 68 -10.20 -26.10 -1.67
CA ALA A 68 -10.32 -25.16 -0.56
C ALA A 68 -10.55 -25.99 0.71
N VAL A 69 -9.64 -25.90 1.67
CA VAL A 69 -9.62 -26.76 2.86
C VAL A 69 -9.44 -25.93 4.13
N GLU A 70 -9.83 -26.45 5.29
CA GLU A 70 -9.77 -25.68 6.54
C GLU A 70 -8.34 -25.32 6.95
N GLU A 71 -7.37 -26.19 6.64
CA GLU A 71 -5.97 -26.02 7.04
C GLU A 71 -5.33 -24.74 6.48
N ASN A 72 -5.79 -24.25 5.33
CA ASN A 72 -5.34 -23.00 4.71
C ASN A 72 -6.44 -21.93 4.68
N ASP A 73 -7.39 -22.03 5.60
CA ASP A 73 -8.53 -21.11 5.74
C ASP A 73 -9.35 -20.99 4.44
N PHE A 74 -9.50 -22.11 3.73
CA PHE A 74 -10.22 -22.23 2.46
C PHE A 74 -9.73 -21.27 1.37
N THR A 75 -8.50 -20.77 1.50
CA THR A 75 -7.82 -20.04 0.44
C THR A 75 -7.43 -21.00 -0.68
N VAL A 76 -7.51 -20.52 -1.91
CA VAL A 76 -7.16 -21.29 -3.10
C VAL A 76 -6.05 -20.53 -3.81
N LYS A 77 -4.92 -21.22 -4.03
CA LYS A 77 -3.78 -20.71 -4.78
C LYS A 77 -3.35 -21.70 -5.84
N GLU A 78 -3.48 -21.32 -7.10
CA GLU A 78 -2.95 -22.12 -8.21
C GLU A 78 -1.68 -21.47 -8.77
N LEU A 79 -0.56 -22.20 -8.68
CA LEU A 79 0.78 -21.72 -9.06
C LEU A 79 1.21 -22.19 -10.46
N LYS A 80 0.49 -23.13 -11.07
CA LYS A 80 0.93 -23.83 -12.30
C LYS A 80 0.10 -23.51 -13.53
N VAL A 81 -0.36 -22.27 -13.71
CA VAL A 81 -0.88 -21.81 -15.01
C VAL A 81 0.29 -21.64 -16.00
N ARG A 82 0.93 -22.76 -16.39
CA ARG A 82 2.20 -22.83 -17.14
C ARG A 82 2.04 -22.77 -18.67
N SER A 83 0.81 -22.77 -19.16
CA SER A 83 0.50 -22.86 -20.59
C SER A 83 0.02 -21.52 -21.16
N VAL A 84 0.78 -20.44 -20.95
CA VAL A 84 0.63 -19.23 -21.77
C VAL A 84 1.62 -19.33 -22.93
N PRO A 85 1.17 -19.56 -24.18
CA PRO A 85 2.05 -19.70 -25.34
C PRO A 85 2.98 -18.49 -25.51
N ARG A 86 4.26 -18.73 -25.79
CA ARG A 86 5.23 -17.68 -26.14
C ARG A 86 4.81 -17.01 -27.46
N GLY A 87 4.73 -15.68 -27.48
CA GLY A 87 4.74 -14.91 -28.73
C GLY A 87 3.46 -14.16 -29.14
N MET A 88 2.43 -14.08 -28.30
CA MET A 88 1.25 -13.24 -28.61
C MET A 88 1.04 -12.20 -27.52
N GLY A 89 1.14 -10.92 -27.90
CA GLY A 89 0.74 -9.81 -27.04
C GLY A 89 -0.78 -9.75 -26.97
N ARG A 90 -1.31 -9.47 -25.77
CA ARG A 90 -2.74 -9.44 -25.38
C ARG A 90 -3.26 -10.79 -24.87
N TRP A 91 -2.79 -11.21 -23.71
CA TRP A 91 -3.56 -12.14 -22.87
C TRP A 91 -4.18 -11.31 -21.76
N GLY A 92 -5.49 -11.13 -21.81
CA GLY A 92 -6.31 -10.86 -20.64
C GLY A 92 -6.97 -12.17 -20.26
N GLY A 93 -6.68 -12.70 -19.09
CA GLY A 93 -7.34 -13.87 -18.55
C GLY A 93 -8.49 -13.44 -17.67
N LEU A 94 -9.74 -13.59 -18.12
CA LEU A 94 -10.82 -13.70 -17.16
C LEU A 94 -10.51 -14.97 -16.32
N VAL A 95 -10.74 -14.93 -15.02
CA VAL A 95 -10.56 -16.06 -14.10
C VAL A 95 -11.91 -16.32 -13.49
N GLY A 96 -12.57 -17.36 -14.00
CA GLY A 96 -13.86 -17.78 -13.47
C GLY A 96 -13.63 -18.79 -12.39
N VAL A 97 -14.06 -18.48 -11.17
CA VAL A 97 -14.00 -19.42 -10.07
C VAL A 97 -15.40 -19.91 -9.73
N LYS A 98 -15.60 -21.24 -9.67
CA LYS A 98 -16.88 -21.83 -9.26
C LYS A 98 -16.73 -23.13 -8.47
N PRO A 99 -17.61 -23.42 -7.50
CA PRO A 99 -17.63 -24.71 -6.82
C PRO A 99 -18.12 -25.84 -7.76
N THR A 100 -17.52 -27.02 -7.69
CA THR A 100 -17.77 -28.16 -8.63
C THR A 100 -19.17 -28.77 -8.57
N ARG A 101 -19.93 -28.61 -7.47
CA ARG A 101 -21.24 -29.25 -7.30
C ARG A 101 -22.33 -28.19 -7.18
N TRP A 102 -22.74 -27.67 -8.33
CA TRP A 102 -23.67 -26.54 -8.39
C TRP A 102 -24.88 -26.94 -9.25
N THR A 103 -26.07 -26.98 -8.64
CA THR A 103 -27.29 -27.50 -9.28
C THR A 103 -28.38 -26.44 -9.54
N SER A 104 -28.11 -25.15 -9.34
CA SER A 104 -29.04 -24.09 -9.79
C SER A 104 -28.32 -22.75 -9.94
N GLY A 105 -28.47 -22.11 -11.12
CA GLY A 105 -27.91 -20.82 -11.60
C GLY A 105 -27.76 -19.66 -10.59
N ARG A 106 -27.01 -18.55 -10.77
CA ARG A 106 -26.20 -17.93 -11.85
C ARG A 106 -25.15 -16.95 -11.23
N ARG A 107 -24.17 -17.38 -10.43
CA ARG A 107 -23.03 -16.50 -10.05
C ARG A 107 -21.70 -17.27 -10.09
N CYS A 108 -20.90 -16.96 -11.12
CA CYS A 108 -19.46 -17.18 -11.10
C CYS A 108 -18.85 -15.87 -10.65
N ASP A 109 -18.04 -15.87 -9.60
CA ASP A 109 -17.23 -14.71 -9.27
C ASP A 109 -16.03 -14.69 -10.22
N GLN A 110 -15.78 -13.52 -10.81
CA GLN A 110 -14.83 -13.35 -11.89
C GLN A 110 -13.70 -12.42 -11.43
N ALA A 111 -12.46 -12.87 -11.57
CA ALA A 111 -11.29 -12.01 -11.51
C ALA A 111 -10.90 -11.65 -12.94
N PHE A 112 -10.47 -10.43 -13.21
CA PHE A 112 -9.68 -10.15 -14.39
C PHE A 112 -8.22 -10.25 -13.99
N SER A 113 -7.59 -11.35 -14.38
CA SER A 113 -6.14 -11.38 -14.45
C SER A 113 -5.76 -10.69 -15.76
N MET A 114 -5.20 -9.49 -15.69
CA MET A 114 -4.48 -8.91 -16.81
C MET A 114 -2.96 -9.11 -16.63
N PRO A 115 -2.41 -10.33 -16.52
CA PRO A 115 -1.01 -10.50 -16.82
C PRO A 115 -0.88 -10.83 -18.29
N THR A 116 0.06 -10.16 -18.92
CA THR A 116 1.27 -10.93 -19.17
C THR A 116 2.42 -9.98 -19.34
N ALA A 117 3.60 -10.43 -18.90
CA ALA A 117 4.90 -9.98 -19.37
C ALA A 117 4.96 -9.74 -20.90
N SER A 118 4.03 -10.33 -21.66
CA SER A 118 3.76 -10.15 -23.10
C SER A 118 3.28 -8.76 -23.54
N ARG A 119 2.97 -7.79 -22.67
CA ARG A 119 2.87 -6.37 -23.09
C ARG A 119 4.25 -5.73 -23.28
N VAL A 120 5.26 -6.25 -22.60
CA VAL A 120 6.64 -5.79 -22.72
C VAL A 120 7.32 -6.63 -23.78
N ALA A 121 7.03 -6.26 -25.02
CA ALA A 121 7.85 -6.64 -26.15
C ALA A 121 9.34 -6.37 -25.84
N HIS A 122 10.20 -7.12 -26.52
CA HIS A 122 11.65 -6.88 -26.71
C HIS A 122 12.02 -5.38 -26.58
N PRO A 123 13.20 -4.99 -26.04
CA PRO A 123 13.51 -3.59 -25.73
C PRO A 123 13.51 -2.74 -27.00
N ASP A 124 13.82 -3.39 -28.13
CA ASP A 124 13.87 -2.80 -29.46
C ASP A 124 12.50 -2.64 -30.10
N HIS A 125 11.42 -3.08 -29.43
CA HIS A 125 10.07 -2.84 -29.91
C HIS A 125 9.65 -1.42 -29.51
N PRO A 126 9.36 -0.53 -30.48
CA PRO A 126 9.11 0.90 -30.26
C PRO A 126 7.84 1.24 -29.44
N ARG A 127 7.19 0.24 -28.82
CA ARG A 127 6.02 0.38 -27.94
C ARG A 127 6.17 -0.29 -26.57
N ALA A 128 7.37 -0.77 -26.22
CA ALA A 128 7.63 -1.37 -24.90
C ALA A 128 7.33 -0.33 -23.81
N ARG A 129 6.37 -0.64 -22.94
CA ARG A 129 6.00 0.23 -21.82
C ARG A 129 5.42 -0.58 -20.67
N LEU A 130 5.48 -0.01 -19.47
CA LEU A 130 4.73 -0.45 -18.31
C LEU A 130 3.89 0.70 -17.75
N SER A 131 2.69 0.40 -17.28
CA SER A 131 1.83 1.26 -16.47
C SER A 131 1.50 0.53 -15.16
N TYR A 132 1.83 1.09 -14.00
CA TYR A 132 1.56 0.44 -12.71
C TYR A 132 1.37 1.46 -11.60
N ALA A 133 0.63 1.05 -10.56
CA ALA A 133 0.44 1.83 -9.36
C ALA A 133 1.24 1.24 -8.18
N VAL A 134 1.66 2.10 -7.24
CA VAL A 134 2.44 1.71 -6.06
C VAL A 134 1.75 2.25 -4.81
N PHE A 135 1.59 1.37 -3.82
CA PHE A 135 0.86 1.62 -2.57
C PHE A 135 1.65 1.09 -1.35
N SER A 136 1.33 1.61 -0.18
CA SER A 136 1.73 1.10 1.14
C SER A 136 0.77 1.62 2.21
N CYS A 137 0.83 1.08 3.43
CA CYS A 137 0.24 1.70 4.62
C CYS A 137 -1.28 1.92 4.51
N ALA A 138 -2.00 0.81 4.52
CA ALA A 138 -3.45 0.74 4.31
C ALA A 138 -4.21 0.51 5.61
N ASN A 139 -3.89 1.22 6.69
CA ASN A 139 -4.60 1.05 7.96
C ASN A 139 -6.09 1.35 7.78
N ARG A 140 -6.92 0.31 7.91
CA ARG A 140 -8.35 0.41 7.62
C ARG A 140 -9.08 1.40 8.52
N GLY A 141 -8.64 1.57 9.77
CA GLY A 141 -9.34 2.43 10.72
C GLY A 141 -9.28 3.93 10.36
N PHE A 142 -8.20 4.37 9.69
CA PHE A 142 -7.96 5.78 9.39
C PHE A 142 -8.69 6.31 8.17
N GLY A 143 -9.29 5.46 7.32
CA GLY A 143 -9.99 5.96 6.14
C GLY A 143 -10.55 4.88 5.22
N SER A 144 -11.31 5.33 4.23
CA SER A 144 -11.75 4.48 3.13
C SER A 144 -10.58 4.14 2.21
N PHE A 145 -10.62 2.98 1.57
CA PHE A 145 -9.60 2.57 0.60
C PHE A 145 -9.79 3.17 -0.81
N ARG A 146 -10.27 4.42 -0.88
CA ARG A 146 -10.56 5.13 -2.13
C ARG A 146 -9.35 5.25 -3.05
N ALA A 147 -8.12 5.23 -2.52
CA ALA A 147 -6.89 5.24 -3.34
C ALA A 147 -6.87 4.08 -4.35
N TYR A 148 -7.38 2.91 -3.99
CA TYR A 148 -7.45 1.75 -4.88
C TYR A 148 -8.43 1.97 -6.04
N ALA A 149 -9.60 2.56 -5.78
CA ALA A 149 -10.55 2.93 -6.83
C ALA A 149 -10.00 4.03 -7.75
N ALA A 150 -9.40 5.07 -7.16
CA ALA A 150 -8.83 6.20 -7.88
C ALA A 150 -7.71 5.78 -8.85
N ALA A 151 -6.90 4.77 -8.51
CA ALA A 151 -5.90 4.22 -9.42
C ALA A 151 -6.53 3.60 -10.68
N LEU A 152 -7.67 2.90 -10.54
CA LEU A 152 -8.41 2.36 -11.68
C LEU A 152 -9.03 3.46 -12.52
N GLU A 153 -9.69 4.43 -11.88
CA GLU A 153 -10.29 5.61 -12.52
C GLU A 153 -9.24 6.36 -13.34
N ARG A 154 -8.13 6.75 -12.71
CA ARG A 154 -7.02 7.45 -13.36
C ARG A 154 -6.42 6.66 -14.52
N SER A 155 -6.23 5.34 -14.36
CA SER A 155 -5.74 4.48 -15.46
C SER A 155 -6.69 4.44 -16.66
N ARG A 156 -8.01 4.55 -16.43
CA ARG A 156 -9.04 4.60 -17.50
C ARG A 156 -9.04 5.96 -18.19
N GLU A 157 -9.01 7.05 -17.42
CA GLU A 157 -8.98 8.42 -17.95
C GLU A 157 -7.73 8.66 -18.83
N LEU A 158 -6.62 7.98 -18.50
CA LEU A 158 -5.39 8.01 -19.29
C LEU A 158 -5.37 6.98 -20.43
N ARG A 159 -6.34 6.07 -20.52
CA ARG A 159 -6.36 4.91 -21.45
C ARG A 159 -5.11 4.03 -21.33
N GLU A 160 -4.57 3.92 -20.12
CA GLU A 160 -3.36 3.18 -19.80
C GLU A 160 -3.63 2.20 -18.64
N PRO A 161 -4.36 1.10 -18.90
CA PRO A 161 -4.70 0.13 -17.85
C PRO A 161 -3.44 -0.46 -17.23
N LEU A 162 -3.49 -0.65 -15.92
CA LEU A 162 -2.38 -1.16 -15.11
C LEU A 162 -1.94 -2.55 -15.60
N ASP A 163 -0.64 -2.73 -15.75
CA ASP A 163 0.01 -4.01 -16.07
C ASP A 163 0.24 -4.85 -14.80
N PHE A 164 0.45 -4.17 -13.66
CA PHE A 164 0.46 -4.72 -12.31
C PHE A 164 0.29 -3.57 -11.30
N TRP A 165 0.22 -3.89 -10.01
CA TRP A 165 0.34 -2.92 -8.92
C TRP A 165 1.23 -3.46 -7.82
N LEU A 166 1.95 -2.55 -7.16
CA LEU A 166 2.86 -2.83 -6.06
C LEU A 166 2.21 -2.50 -4.72
N HIS A 167 2.43 -3.35 -3.73
CA HIS A 167 2.19 -3.02 -2.32
C HIS A 167 3.48 -3.23 -1.54
N LEU A 168 4.00 -2.17 -0.93
CA LEU A 168 5.35 -2.16 -0.36
C LEU A 168 5.41 -2.54 1.13
N GLY A 169 4.25 -2.77 1.75
CA GLY A 169 4.11 -3.22 3.13
C GLY A 169 2.96 -2.50 3.83
N ASP A 170 2.65 -2.91 5.04
CA ASP A 170 1.52 -2.43 5.83
C ASP A 170 0.17 -2.60 5.12
N TYR A 171 -0.01 -3.74 4.47
CA TYR A 171 -1.27 -4.16 3.87
C TYR A 171 -2.34 -4.39 4.94
N ILE A 172 -1.91 -4.86 6.11
CA ILE A 172 -2.69 -4.88 7.34
C ILE A 172 -1.94 -4.14 8.44
N TYR A 173 -2.65 -3.79 9.50
CA TYR A 173 -2.08 -3.42 10.80
C TYR A 173 -2.48 -4.46 11.82
N GLU A 174 -1.67 -4.65 12.86
CA GLU A 174 -1.82 -5.70 13.86
C GLU A 174 -2.62 -5.27 15.09
N TYR A 175 -2.69 -3.97 15.37
CA TYR A 175 -3.32 -3.40 16.56
C TYR A 175 -4.81 -3.77 16.74
N GLY A 176 -5.27 -3.70 17.99
CA GLY A 176 -6.67 -3.78 18.36
C GLY A 176 -7.49 -2.53 17.99
N ASP A 177 -8.80 -2.70 18.03
CA ASP A 177 -9.79 -1.65 17.76
C ASP A 177 -9.69 -0.53 18.81
N GLY A 178 -9.62 0.72 18.36
CA GLY A 178 -9.51 1.90 19.23
C GLY A 178 -8.10 2.20 19.77
N TYR A 179 -7.06 1.47 19.34
CA TYR A 179 -5.67 1.80 19.65
C TYR A 179 -5.04 2.70 18.57
N TYR A 180 -4.95 2.18 17.34
CA TYR A 180 -4.39 2.88 16.18
C TYR A 180 -5.24 2.61 14.93
N PRO A 181 -6.22 3.47 14.62
CA PRO A 181 -6.49 4.78 15.24
C PRO A 181 -7.11 4.74 16.65
N LYS A 182 -6.93 5.82 17.40
CA LYS A 182 -7.73 6.10 18.60
C LYS A 182 -9.18 6.44 18.20
N PRO A 183 -10.15 6.38 19.12
CA PRO A 183 -11.54 6.73 18.80
C PRO A 183 -11.74 8.12 18.19
N SER A 184 -10.90 9.10 18.56
CA SER A 184 -10.95 10.47 18.00
C SER A 184 -10.41 10.59 16.57
N GLU A 185 -9.67 9.58 16.10
CA GLU A 185 -9.01 9.54 14.79
C GLU A 185 -9.67 8.52 13.85
N THR A 186 -10.59 7.71 14.38
CA THR A 186 -11.23 6.62 13.64
C THR A 186 -12.22 7.16 12.62
N VAL A 187 -11.99 6.82 11.36
CA VAL A 187 -12.92 7.09 10.25
C VAL A 187 -13.78 5.85 9.97
N VAL A 188 -13.17 4.66 9.97
CA VAL A 188 -13.87 3.39 9.76
C VAL A 188 -13.80 2.55 11.03
N PRO A 189 -14.86 2.52 11.87
CA PRO A 189 -14.84 1.81 13.14
C PRO A 189 -15.05 0.31 12.99
N GLY A 190 -14.71 -0.43 14.06
CA GLY A 190 -15.10 -1.84 14.21
C GLY A 190 -14.07 -2.82 13.63
N LEU A 191 -12.79 -2.54 13.83
CA LEU A 191 -11.69 -3.41 13.40
C LEU A 191 -11.86 -4.83 13.95
N GLN A 192 -11.63 -5.84 13.12
CA GLN A 192 -11.70 -7.25 13.49
C GLN A 192 -10.38 -8.00 13.28
N PRO A 193 -9.95 -8.86 14.22
CA PRO A 193 -10.49 -8.98 15.58
C PRO A 193 -10.27 -7.68 16.38
N ARG A 194 -10.99 -7.52 17.49
CA ARG A 194 -10.96 -6.29 18.31
C ARG A 194 -9.69 -6.11 19.12
N ASN A 195 -8.95 -7.18 19.37
CA ASN A 195 -7.66 -7.14 20.06
C ASN A 195 -6.53 -7.13 19.03
N ASP A 196 -5.31 -6.91 19.51
CA ASP A 196 -4.10 -7.14 18.74
C ASP A 196 -4.08 -8.57 18.17
N VAL A 197 -3.63 -8.72 16.93
CA VAL A 197 -3.46 -10.04 16.31
C VAL A 197 -2.10 -10.63 16.65
N VAL A 198 -2.10 -11.84 17.20
CA VAL A 198 -0.90 -12.53 17.67
C VAL A 198 -0.82 -13.94 17.10
N ASP A 199 -1.95 -14.64 16.98
CA ASP A 199 -2.00 -16.00 16.45
C ASP A 199 -2.47 -16.08 14.98
N LEU A 200 -2.29 -17.26 14.38
CA LEU A 200 -2.61 -17.49 12.96
C LEU A 200 -4.08 -17.20 12.63
N GLN A 201 -5.01 -17.56 13.51
CA GLN A 201 -6.43 -17.36 13.25
C GLN A 201 -6.80 -15.89 13.32
N GLU A 202 -6.17 -15.12 14.22
CA GLU A 202 -6.34 -13.68 14.33
C GLU A 202 -5.78 -12.95 13.09
N TYR A 203 -4.59 -13.30 12.61
CA TYR A 203 -4.06 -12.74 11.36
C TYR A 203 -4.95 -13.07 10.16
N ARG A 204 -5.46 -14.30 10.06
CA ARG A 204 -6.44 -14.68 9.01
C ARG A 204 -7.69 -13.81 9.08
N GLN A 205 -8.24 -13.59 10.27
CA GLN A 205 -9.40 -12.73 10.47
C GLN A 205 -9.11 -11.27 10.09
N ARG A 206 -7.91 -10.76 10.38
CA ARG A 206 -7.50 -9.40 10.01
C ARG A 206 -7.38 -9.23 8.50
N HIS A 207 -6.72 -10.17 7.81
CA HIS A 207 -6.69 -10.18 6.35
C HIS A 207 -8.09 -10.31 5.74
N ALA A 208 -8.93 -11.20 6.29
CA ALA A 208 -10.33 -11.34 5.89
C ALA A 208 -11.06 -10.00 5.97
N HIS A 209 -10.94 -9.33 7.12
CA HIS A 209 -11.56 -8.06 7.38
C HIS A 209 -11.14 -7.03 6.33
N TYR A 210 -9.83 -6.80 6.11
CA TYR A 210 -9.34 -5.85 5.12
C TYR A 210 -9.83 -6.15 3.70
N ARG A 211 -9.81 -7.42 3.28
CA ARG A 211 -10.27 -7.85 1.95
C ARG A 211 -11.79 -7.76 1.74
N LEU A 212 -12.60 -7.42 2.74
CA LEU A 212 -14.01 -7.11 2.55
C LEU A 212 -14.23 -5.74 1.87
N ASP A 213 -13.20 -4.90 1.81
CA ASP A 213 -13.32 -3.60 1.15
C ASP A 213 -13.57 -3.73 -0.37
N PRO A 214 -14.63 -3.11 -0.91
CA PRO A 214 -15.01 -3.26 -2.31
C PRO A 214 -14.02 -2.62 -3.29
N ASP A 215 -13.28 -1.59 -2.90
CA ASP A 215 -12.33 -0.90 -3.79
C ASP A 215 -11.02 -1.68 -3.87
N LEU A 216 -10.59 -2.27 -2.75
CA LEU A 216 -9.51 -3.26 -2.73
C LEU A 216 -9.85 -4.51 -3.55
N GLN A 217 -11.08 -5.02 -3.45
CA GLN A 217 -11.54 -6.15 -4.28
C GLN A 217 -11.51 -5.78 -5.77
N ARG A 218 -11.97 -4.57 -6.13
CA ARG A 218 -11.96 -4.09 -7.52
C ARG A 218 -10.55 -3.98 -8.08
N LEU A 219 -9.60 -3.39 -7.34
CA LEU A 219 -8.19 -3.32 -7.78
C LEU A 219 -7.57 -4.72 -7.87
N SER A 220 -7.77 -5.57 -6.86
CA SER A 220 -7.25 -6.95 -6.84
C SER A 220 -7.73 -7.78 -8.04
N ALA A 221 -8.99 -7.57 -8.43
CA ALA A 221 -9.61 -8.24 -9.56
C ALA A 221 -9.23 -7.60 -10.91
N SER A 222 -8.41 -6.56 -10.95
CA SER A 222 -8.12 -5.80 -12.18
C SER A 222 -6.76 -6.08 -12.80
N ALA A 223 -5.73 -6.25 -11.96
CA ALA A 223 -4.35 -6.40 -12.36
C ALA A 223 -3.57 -7.24 -11.32
N PRO A 224 -2.48 -7.91 -11.74
CA PRO A 224 -1.64 -8.68 -10.82
C PRO A 224 -1.02 -7.80 -9.73
N MET A 225 -1.02 -8.31 -8.51
CA MET A 225 -0.31 -7.73 -7.37
C MET A 225 1.12 -8.29 -7.30
N ILE A 226 2.09 -7.43 -7.02
CA ILE A 226 3.43 -7.81 -6.54
C ILE A 226 3.62 -7.12 -5.20
N SER A 227 3.78 -7.88 -4.13
CA SER A 227 3.82 -7.31 -2.78
C SER A 227 5.00 -7.78 -1.96
N ILE A 228 5.48 -6.93 -1.07
CA ILE A 228 6.36 -7.30 0.04
C ILE A 228 5.70 -6.82 1.35
N TRP A 229 6.01 -7.46 2.46
CA TRP A 229 5.61 -6.98 3.78
C TRP A 229 6.54 -5.87 4.27
N ASP A 230 6.03 -5.07 5.19
CA ASP A 230 6.82 -4.32 6.16
C ASP A 230 6.62 -4.92 7.56
N ASP A 231 6.62 -4.11 8.61
CA ASP A 231 6.51 -4.55 10.00
C ASP A 231 5.07 -4.85 10.41
N HIS A 232 4.08 -4.05 10.02
CA HIS A 232 2.70 -4.23 10.48
C HIS A 232 1.98 -5.48 9.94
N GLU A 233 2.58 -6.18 8.97
CA GLU A 233 2.20 -7.56 8.66
C GLU A 233 2.42 -8.52 9.84
N VAL A 234 3.37 -8.20 10.73
CA VAL A 234 3.69 -8.93 11.96
C VAL A 234 3.39 -8.05 13.18
N ALA A 235 4.23 -7.07 13.48
CA ALA A 235 4.10 -6.15 14.61
C ALA A 235 4.98 -4.91 14.39
N ASN A 236 4.53 -3.75 14.85
CA ASN A 236 5.23 -2.47 14.71
C ASN A 236 6.72 -2.53 15.06
N ASP A 237 7.55 -1.89 14.24
CA ASP A 237 9.00 -1.77 14.38
C ASP A 237 9.72 -3.12 14.51
N ASP A 238 9.23 -4.16 13.82
CA ASP A 238 9.86 -5.47 13.85
C ASP A 238 11.28 -5.51 13.25
N PHE A 239 12.02 -6.49 13.73
CA PHE A 239 13.33 -6.89 13.26
C PHE A 239 13.45 -8.40 13.38
N LYS A 240 14.60 -8.96 13.00
CA LYS A 240 14.81 -10.41 12.90
C LYS A 240 14.30 -11.21 14.11
N ASP A 241 14.57 -10.72 15.31
CA ASP A 241 14.39 -11.45 16.57
C ASP A 241 13.38 -10.78 17.53
N GLY A 242 12.66 -9.73 17.13
CA GLY A 242 11.70 -9.02 17.99
C GLY A 242 10.93 -7.89 17.28
N ALA A 243 10.09 -7.18 18.04
CA ALA A 243 9.33 -6.02 17.57
C ALA A 243 9.03 -5.06 18.73
N GLU A 244 8.67 -3.81 18.44
CA GLU A 244 8.21 -2.86 19.46
C GLU A 244 6.85 -3.28 20.02
N ASN A 245 5.88 -3.56 19.16
CA ASN A 245 4.55 -3.98 19.59
C ASN A 245 4.48 -5.50 19.83
N HIS A 246 5.39 -6.03 20.64
CA HIS A 246 5.32 -7.41 21.09
C HIS A 246 5.76 -7.58 22.55
N GLU A 247 4.86 -8.12 23.36
CA GLU A 247 5.06 -8.27 24.80
C GLU A 247 5.16 -9.75 25.20
N GLU A 248 5.86 -10.05 26.29
CA GLU A 248 6.16 -11.43 26.73
C GLU A 248 4.90 -12.30 26.92
N GLN A 249 3.79 -11.72 27.40
CA GLN A 249 2.53 -12.43 27.60
C GLN A 249 1.85 -12.86 26.30
N GLN A 250 2.25 -12.31 25.15
CA GLN A 250 1.77 -12.72 23.83
C GLN A 250 2.50 -13.97 23.31
N GLY A 251 3.44 -14.53 24.10
CA GLY A 251 4.22 -15.71 23.75
C GLY A 251 5.53 -15.38 23.04
N ALA A 252 6.13 -16.36 22.38
CA ALA A 252 7.39 -16.17 21.68
C ALA A 252 7.18 -15.40 20.36
N PHE A 253 8.00 -14.36 20.11
CA PHE A 253 7.94 -13.58 18.88
C PHE A 253 8.04 -14.44 17.62
N GLU A 254 8.91 -15.46 17.63
CA GLU A 254 9.05 -16.40 16.52
C GLU A 254 7.70 -17.06 16.17
N ALA A 255 6.88 -17.43 17.15
CA ALA A 255 5.57 -18.03 16.89
C ALA A 255 4.61 -17.03 16.22
N ARG A 256 4.61 -15.77 16.65
CA ARG A 256 3.83 -14.68 16.04
C ARG A 256 4.28 -14.39 14.61
N LYS A 257 5.60 -14.28 14.39
CA LYS A 257 6.21 -14.10 13.06
C LYS A 257 5.83 -15.23 12.09
N LEU A 258 5.87 -16.48 12.55
CA LEU A 258 5.46 -17.63 11.73
C LEU A 258 3.96 -17.61 11.40
N ALA A 259 3.11 -17.24 12.37
CA ALA A 259 1.67 -17.11 12.17
C ALA A 259 1.33 -16.00 11.15
N ALA A 260 1.91 -14.83 11.33
CA ALA A 260 1.75 -13.67 10.46
C ALA A 260 2.12 -13.98 9.01
N ILE A 261 3.31 -14.53 8.78
CA ILE A 261 3.80 -14.74 7.42
C ILE A 261 3.10 -15.91 6.73
N ARG A 262 2.67 -16.92 7.50
CA ARG A 262 1.74 -17.93 6.96
C ARG A 262 0.44 -17.28 6.50
N ALA A 263 -0.18 -16.42 7.30
CA ALA A 263 -1.41 -15.73 6.91
C ALA A 263 -1.21 -14.84 5.68
N TYR A 264 -0.10 -14.08 5.62
CA TYR A 264 0.29 -13.27 4.45
C TYR A 264 0.32 -14.12 3.17
N HIS A 265 1.00 -15.26 3.22
CA HIS A 265 1.08 -16.20 2.10
C HIS A 265 -0.17 -17.05 1.91
N GLU A 266 -1.17 -17.06 2.79
CA GLU A 266 -2.47 -17.66 2.52
C GLU A 266 -3.37 -16.64 1.81
N TRP A 267 -3.31 -15.37 2.21
CA TRP A 267 -4.29 -14.33 1.87
C TRP A 267 -3.91 -13.37 0.75
N LEU A 268 -2.63 -13.26 0.38
CA LEU A 268 -2.19 -12.45 -0.76
C LEU A 268 -1.78 -13.34 -1.94
N PRO A 269 -1.88 -12.91 -3.20
CA PRO A 269 -1.60 -13.74 -4.38
C PRO A 269 -0.09 -13.91 -4.66
N THR A 270 0.69 -14.23 -3.63
CA THR A 270 2.13 -14.46 -3.68
C THR A 270 2.47 -15.93 -3.97
N ARG A 271 3.58 -16.16 -4.67
CA ARG A 271 4.15 -17.50 -4.88
C ARG A 271 4.80 -18.00 -3.60
N VAL A 272 4.58 -19.28 -3.33
CA VAL A 272 5.24 -20.03 -2.26
C VAL A 272 5.89 -21.23 -2.93
N GLU A 273 7.22 -21.37 -2.81
CA GLU A 273 7.96 -22.45 -3.50
C GLU A 273 8.32 -23.64 -2.57
N PHE A 274 7.68 -23.78 -1.40
CA PHE A 274 8.11 -24.71 -0.34
C PHE A 274 7.04 -24.89 0.76
N ASP A 275 7.34 -25.76 1.73
CA ASP A 275 6.47 -26.10 2.86
C ASP A 275 6.35 -24.97 3.88
N LEU A 276 5.12 -24.45 4.07
CA LEU A 276 4.80 -23.39 5.04
C LEU A 276 4.85 -23.86 6.51
N ALA A 277 4.94 -25.18 6.75
CA ALA A 277 4.98 -25.76 8.10
C ALA A 277 6.40 -25.94 8.67
N ASN A 278 7.46 -25.67 7.90
CA ASN A 278 8.85 -25.87 8.32
C ASN A 278 9.69 -24.58 8.19
N SER A 279 9.89 -23.89 9.32
CA SER A 279 10.67 -22.64 9.42
C SER A 279 12.18 -22.87 9.33
N SER A 280 12.68 -24.08 9.57
CA SER A 280 14.13 -24.37 9.56
C SER A 280 14.77 -24.24 8.18
N ALA A 281 13.95 -24.19 7.13
CA ALA A 281 14.36 -23.94 5.75
C ALA A 281 13.98 -22.53 5.25
N ALA A 282 13.29 -21.70 6.05
CA ALA A 282 12.41 -20.56 5.71
C ALA A 282 12.70 -19.79 4.39
N PRO A 283 12.29 -20.32 3.24
CA PRO A 283 12.58 -19.72 1.95
C PRO A 283 11.52 -18.68 1.53
N TRP A 284 10.49 -18.44 2.36
CA TRP A 284 9.50 -17.38 2.20
C TRP A 284 10.08 -16.02 2.57
N MET A 285 11.07 -15.98 3.45
CA MET A 285 11.84 -14.79 3.81
C MET A 285 12.77 -14.29 2.67
N ARG A 286 12.56 -14.74 1.42
CA ARG A 286 13.45 -14.44 0.30
C ARG A 286 12.91 -13.32 -0.57
N TRP A 287 13.77 -12.35 -0.84
CA TRP A 287 13.62 -11.34 -1.88
C TRP A 287 13.42 -11.98 -3.27
N ARG A 288 12.75 -11.27 -4.17
CA ARG A 288 12.29 -11.81 -5.47
C ARG A 288 12.67 -10.93 -6.64
N ARG A 289 12.80 -11.55 -7.82
CA ARG A 289 13.06 -10.89 -9.10
C ARG A 289 11.91 -11.09 -10.08
N PHE A 290 11.53 -10.03 -10.76
CA PHE A 290 10.55 -10.02 -11.83
C PHE A 290 11.16 -9.36 -13.07
N ASP A 291 11.07 -10.05 -14.20
CA ASP A 291 11.64 -9.58 -15.47
C ASP A 291 10.53 -9.17 -16.44
N PHE A 292 10.55 -7.90 -16.85
CA PHE A 292 9.65 -7.33 -17.82
C PHE A 292 10.39 -7.20 -19.15
N GLY A 293 10.63 -8.38 -19.75
CA GLY A 293 11.50 -8.53 -20.90
C GLY A 293 12.88 -7.93 -20.60
N SER A 294 13.19 -6.86 -21.29
CA SER A 294 14.44 -6.11 -21.24
C SER A 294 14.24 -4.63 -20.92
N LEU A 295 12.99 -4.20 -20.79
CA LEU A 295 12.66 -2.84 -20.40
C LEU A 295 13.08 -2.64 -18.95
N ALA A 296 12.64 -3.53 -18.08
CA ALA A 296 12.89 -3.40 -16.65
C ALA A 296 13.06 -4.75 -15.97
N THR A 297 13.88 -4.73 -14.93
CA THR A 297 13.90 -5.76 -13.89
C THR A 297 13.41 -5.11 -12.59
N LEU A 298 12.47 -5.75 -11.91
CA LEU A 298 12.04 -5.37 -10.57
C LEU A 298 12.60 -6.35 -9.54
N LEU A 299 13.27 -5.82 -8.52
CA LEU A 299 13.71 -6.55 -7.33
C LEU A 299 12.82 -6.15 -6.15
N MET A 300 12.20 -7.13 -5.48
CA MET A 300 11.48 -6.91 -4.22
C MET A 300 12.38 -7.34 -3.07
N LEU A 301 12.77 -6.42 -2.20
CA LEU A 301 13.73 -6.64 -1.11
C LEU A 301 13.05 -6.90 0.23
N GLU A 302 13.66 -7.71 1.09
CA GLU A 302 13.20 -7.98 2.45
C GLU A 302 14.09 -7.21 3.44
N THR A 303 13.51 -6.33 4.26
CA THR A 303 14.24 -5.39 5.13
C THR A 303 13.88 -5.49 6.60
N ARG A 304 13.08 -6.50 6.99
CA ARG A 304 12.55 -6.65 8.36
C ARG A 304 13.04 -7.90 9.05
N LEU A 305 12.69 -9.07 8.53
CA LEU A 305 12.70 -10.31 9.31
C LEU A 305 13.95 -11.19 9.12
N VAL A 306 14.78 -10.91 8.10
CA VAL A 306 15.96 -11.74 7.81
C VAL A 306 17.21 -11.28 8.54
N ALA A 307 17.64 -10.05 8.27
CA ALA A 307 18.96 -9.56 8.64
C ALA A 307 18.91 -8.30 9.52
N ARG A 308 17.74 -7.67 9.66
CA ARG A 308 17.60 -6.41 10.38
C ARG A 308 18.02 -6.57 11.84
N THR A 309 19.00 -5.79 12.26
CA THR A 309 19.40 -5.69 13.67
C THR A 309 18.48 -4.75 14.42
N SER A 310 18.27 -4.96 15.72
CA SER A 310 17.39 -4.12 16.53
C SER A 310 17.72 -2.61 16.50
N GLN A 311 16.66 -1.82 16.50
CA GLN A 311 16.59 -0.37 16.65
C GLN A 311 16.69 0.06 18.13
N ALA A 312 16.43 -0.86 19.07
CA ALA A 312 16.17 -0.54 20.48
C ALA A 312 17.37 0.02 21.26
N GLU A 313 18.60 -0.17 20.79
CA GLU A 313 19.81 0.36 21.45
C GLU A 313 19.83 1.89 21.55
N VAL A 314 19.34 2.59 20.51
CA VAL A 314 19.17 4.05 20.49
C VAL A 314 17.82 4.36 19.85
N THR A 315 16.88 4.79 20.67
CA THR A 315 15.52 5.12 20.22
C THR A 315 15.32 6.61 20.02
N ALA A 316 14.34 6.96 19.18
CA ALA A 316 13.87 8.33 19.01
C ALA A 316 13.59 8.99 20.37
N GLN A 317 12.93 8.27 21.27
CA GLN A 317 12.56 8.76 22.59
C GLN A 317 13.78 9.06 23.48
N THR A 318 14.82 8.23 23.42
CA THR A 318 16.05 8.45 24.18
C THR A 318 16.78 9.71 23.68
N VAL A 319 16.91 9.87 22.37
CA VAL A 319 17.57 11.05 21.78
C VAL A 319 16.77 12.33 22.04
N ARG A 320 15.44 12.27 21.88
CA ARG A 320 14.54 13.37 22.24
C ARG A 320 14.69 13.80 23.70
N SER A 321 14.81 12.83 24.61
CA SER A 321 15.01 13.09 26.05
C SER A 321 16.36 13.73 26.35
N GLN A 322 17.43 13.31 25.67
CA GLN A 322 18.75 13.94 25.79
C GLN A 322 18.72 15.40 25.32
N ILE A 323 18.14 15.68 24.15
CA ILE A 323 17.98 17.04 23.62
C ILE A 323 17.15 17.87 24.61
N ALA A 324 16.00 17.36 25.07
CA ALA A 324 15.16 18.04 26.06
C ALA A 324 15.94 18.35 27.35
N GLY A 325 16.78 17.44 27.82
CA GLY A 325 17.67 17.65 28.98
C GLY A 325 18.71 18.75 28.76
N VAL A 326 19.25 18.88 27.54
CA VAL A 326 20.14 20.00 27.16
C VAL A 326 19.39 21.34 27.18
N LEU A 327 18.12 21.32 26.76
CA LEU A 327 17.25 22.49 26.70
C LEU A 327 16.57 22.82 28.06
N ASN A 328 16.75 21.99 29.09
CA ASN A 328 16.14 22.17 30.40
C ASN A 328 16.88 23.26 31.21
N GLY A 329 16.59 24.53 30.93
CA GLY A 329 17.10 25.70 31.66
C GLY A 329 16.41 27.00 31.23
N ALA A 330 16.27 27.97 32.14
CA ALA A 330 15.49 29.19 31.91
C ALA A 330 15.96 30.10 30.75
N TRP A 331 17.13 29.80 30.18
CA TRP A 331 17.86 30.56 29.15
C TRP A 331 17.96 29.81 27.79
N ALA A 332 17.46 28.57 27.68
CA ALA A 332 17.60 27.74 26.47
C ALA A 332 16.39 27.83 25.50
N LEU A 333 15.53 28.85 25.64
CA LEU A 333 14.21 28.88 25.00
C LEU A 333 14.08 29.84 23.82
N SER A 334 15.19 30.44 23.39
CA SER A 334 15.25 31.07 22.08
C SER A 334 16.20 30.26 21.20
N PRO A 335 15.73 29.69 20.07
CA PRO A 335 16.60 28.99 19.12
C PRO A 335 17.83 29.79 18.69
N SER A 336 17.72 31.12 18.65
CA SER A 336 18.83 32.03 18.33
C SER A 336 19.97 32.01 19.36
N ALA A 337 19.73 31.55 20.58
CA ALA A 337 20.72 31.48 21.66
C ALA A 337 21.49 30.15 21.71
N TRP A 338 21.17 29.18 20.84
CA TRP A 338 21.79 27.85 20.90
C TRP A 338 23.21 27.82 20.32
N ALA A 339 23.47 28.62 19.28
CA ALA A 339 24.76 28.70 18.59
C ALA A 339 25.81 29.49 19.39
N GLY A 340 27.09 29.14 19.21
CA GLY A 340 28.25 29.83 19.75
C GLY A 340 28.60 29.52 21.22
N GLY A 341 27.93 28.54 21.85
CA GLY A 341 27.97 28.38 23.31
C GLY A 341 27.95 26.94 23.84
N ARG A 342 27.60 26.81 25.12
CA ARG A 342 27.55 25.52 25.83
C ARG A 342 26.43 24.61 25.32
N ILE A 343 25.31 25.17 24.85
CA ILE A 343 24.18 24.41 24.29
C ILE A 343 24.61 23.71 23.01
N GLU A 344 25.12 24.45 22.03
CA GLU A 344 25.68 23.89 20.79
C GLU A 344 26.67 22.77 21.07
N LYS A 345 27.64 22.96 21.97
CA LYS A 345 28.61 21.90 22.31
C LYS A 345 27.93 20.61 22.81
N LYS A 346 26.87 20.74 23.61
CA LYS A 346 26.11 19.58 24.11
C LYS A 346 25.28 18.92 23.01
N LEU A 347 24.62 19.71 22.15
CA LEU A 347 23.83 19.19 21.03
C LEU A 347 24.72 18.52 19.98
N LEU A 348 25.90 19.08 19.67
CA LEU A 348 26.89 18.45 18.80
C LEU A 348 27.46 17.17 19.40
N ARG A 349 27.52 17.05 20.73
CA ARG A 349 27.85 15.78 21.38
C ARG A 349 26.75 14.74 21.17
N VAL A 350 25.49 15.10 21.39
CA VAL A 350 24.34 14.21 21.09
C VAL A 350 24.37 13.78 19.62
N ARG A 351 24.60 14.72 18.69
CA ARG A 351 24.80 14.43 17.26
C ARG A 351 25.90 13.39 17.04
N SER A 352 27.07 13.60 17.63
CA SER A 352 28.20 12.68 17.47
C SER A 352 27.91 11.27 17.99
N GLU A 353 27.17 11.14 19.09
CA GLU A 353 26.76 9.86 19.66
C GLU A 353 25.74 9.15 18.73
N VAL A 354 24.75 9.90 18.21
CA VAL A 354 23.78 9.41 17.23
C VAL A 354 24.46 8.98 15.93
N GLU A 355 25.39 9.77 15.40
CA GLU A 355 26.13 9.43 14.18
C GLU A 355 27.01 8.19 14.38
N ALA A 356 27.70 8.07 15.51
CA ALA A 356 28.48 6.87 15.81
C ALA A 356 27.61 5.60 15.83
N HIS A 357 26.40 5.70 16.37
CA HIS A 357 25.44 4.59 16.38
C HIS A 357 24.97 4.21 14.98
N ARG A 358 24.48 5.18 14.20
CA ARG A 358 23.91 4.95 12.85
C ARG A 358 24.96 4.50 11.83
N ASN A 359 26.23 4.89 12.02
CA ASN A 359 27.36 4.48 11.19
C ASN A 359 28.02 3.17 11.66
N SER A 360 27.49 2.51 12.69
CA SER A 360 28.05 1.26 13.19
C SER A 360 28.07 0.20 12.08
N PRO A 361 29.22 -0.44 11.82
CA PRO A 361 29.31 -1.50 10.81
C PRO A 361 28.61 -2.78 11.23
N ASN A 362 28.01 -2.85 12.43
CA ASN A 362 27.23 -3.98 12.91
C ASN A 362 25.74 -3.84 12.63
N LYS A 363 25.26 -2.63 12.31
CA LYS A 363 23.87 -2.40 11.92
C LYS A 363 23.63 -3.03 10.54
N ARG A 364 22.62 -3.89 10.44
CA ARG A 364 22.24 -4.60 9.21
C ARG A 364 20.77 -4.37 8.92
N MET A 365 20.43 -4.33 7.64
CA MET A 365 19.06 -4.24 7.14
C MET A 365 18.80 -5.38 6.15
N LEU A 366 19.64 -5.49 5.10
CA LEU A 366 19.52 -6.52 4.07
C LEU A 366 20.36 -7.77 4.36
N GLY A 367 21.52 -7.59 4.98
CA GLY A 367 22.48 -8.67 5.18
C GLY A 367 23.31 -8.98 3.92
N ASP A 368 24.35 -9.78 4.12
CA ASP A 368 25.40 -9.97 3.12
C ASP A 368 24.92 -10.75 1.88
N ASP A 369 24.07 -11.76 2.09
CA ASP A 369 23.54 -12.60 1.00
C ASP A 369 22.64 -11.80 0.04
N GLN A 370 21.77 -10.95 0.60
CA GLN A 370 20.87 -10.11 -0.19
C GLN A 370 21.66 -9.03 -0.94
N LEU A 371 22.63 -8.39 -0.29
CA LEU A 371 23.52 -7.41 -0.94
C LEU A 371 24.32 -8.04 -2.10
N ALA A 372 24.89 -9.23 -1.88
CA ALA A 372 25.60 -9.95 -2.93
C ALA A 372 24.66 -10.31 -4.10
N TRP A 373 23.44 -10.75 -3.80
CA TRP A 373 22.43 -11.01 -4.82
C TRP A 373 22.04 -9.75 -5.60
N ILE A 374 21.81 -8.61 -4.93
CA ILE A 374 21.50 -7.32 -5.56
C ILE A 374 22.64 -6.92 -6.52
N SER A 375 23.89 -7.01 -6.07
CA SER A 375 25.06 -6.65 -6.90
C SER A 375 25.12 -7.49 -8.19
N GLN A 376 24.82 -8.79 -8.10
CA GLN A 376 24.71 -9.65 -9.27
C GLN A 376 23.56 -9.22 -10.20
N GLN A 377 22.41 -8.81 -9.65
CA GLN A 377 21.26 -8.37 -10.44
C GLN A 377 21.47 -6.98 -11.06
N ALA A 378 22.20 -6.09 -10.41
CA ALA A 378 22.45 -4.72 -10.88
C ALA A 378 23.22 -4.70 -12.21
N SER A 379 24.00 -5.74 -12.49
CA SER A 379 24.72 -5.92 -13.75
C SER A 379 23.87 -6.59 -14.86
N SER A 380 22.58 -6.85 -14.62
CA SER A 380 21.71 -7.59 -15.55
C SER A 380 21.26 -6.74 -16.75
N LYS A 381 20.69 -7.40 -17.78
CA LYS A 381 20.48 -6.84 -19.13
C LYS A 381 19.35 -5.82 -19.30
N GLY A 382 18.59 -5.50 -18.24
CA GLY A 382 17.46 -4.57 -18.31
C GLY A 382 17.90 -3.10 -18.50
N GLN A 383 17.06 -2.27 -19.12
CA GLN A 383 17.32 -0.83 -19.19
C GLN A 383 17.11 -0.11 -17.86
N TRP A 384 16.06 -0.51 -17.13
CA TRP A 384 15.75 -0.03 -15.79
C TRP A 384 15.93 -1.13 -14.75
N LEU A 385 16.55 -0.77 -13.62
CA LEU A 385 16.50 -1.58 -12.40
C LEU A 385 15.57 -0.90 -11.40
N LEU A 386 14.42 -1.52 -11.19
CA LEU A 386 13.43 -1.10 -10.21
C LEU A 386 13.64 -1.88 -8.92
N ILE A 387 13.44 -1.21 -7.79
CA ILE A 387 13.55 -1.81 -6.46
C ILE A 387 12.28 -1.46 -5.70
N GLY A 388 11.53 -2.47 -5.28
CA GLY A 388 10.43 -2.31 -4.33
C GLY A 388 10.89 -2.78 -2.96
N GLN A 389 10.77 -1.91 -1.97
CA GLN A 389 11.06 -2.21 -0.58
C GLN A 389 10.23 -1.29 0.32
N PRO A 390 10.14 -1.54 1.63
CA PRO A 390 9.18 -0.83 2.45
C PRO A 390 9.52 0.61 2.85
N GLN A 391 10.79 1.02 2.94
CA GLN A 391 11.18 2.23 3.70
C GLN A 391 11.98 3.26 2.91
N VAL A 392 11.90 4.54 3.26
CA VAL A 392 12.71 5.61 2.64
C VAL A 392 14.21 5.27 2.65
N VAL A 393 14.88 5.22 1.49
CA VAL A 393 16.30 4.85 1.40
C VAL A 393 17.20 6.09 1.44
N GLN A 394 16.84 7.16 0.74
CA GLN A 394 17.61 8.41 0.71
C GLN A 394 17.85 8.98 2.13
N GLU A 395 18.89 9.79 2.28
CA GLU A 395 19.10 10.47 3.56
C GLU A 395 17.94 11.42 3.85
N LEU A 396 17.39 11.30 5.05
CA LEU A 396 16.26 12.09 5.53
C LEU A 396 16.51 12.54 6.96
N MET A 397 17.46 13.45 7.15
CA MET A 397 17.73 14.14 8.41
C MET A 397 16.52 14.95 8.89
N SER A 398 16.43 15.16 10.21
CA SER A 398 15.35 15.92 10.84
C SER A 398 15.16 17.32 10.20
N PRO A 399 13.90 17.80 10.08
CA PRO A 399 13.55 18.96 9.27
C PRO A 399 14.10 20.27 9.86
N ASN A 400 14.62 21.14 9.00
CA ASN A 400 15.21 22.42 9.40
C ASN A 400 14.34 23.61 8.99
N PHE A 401 13.44 23.99 9.91
CA PHE A 401 12.46 25.05 9.71
C PHE A 401 13.10 26.43 9.46
N GLN A 402 14.16 26.77 10.20
CA GLN A 402 14.86 28.04 10.00
C GLN A 402 15.51 28.12 8.62
N ALA A 403 16.16 27.03 8.18
CA ALA A 403 16.77 26.97 6.86
C ALA A 403 15.73 27.10 5.74
N ALA A 404 14.51 26.56 5.92
CA ALA A 404 13.41 26.72 4.98
C ALA A 404 12.91 28.17 4.90
N ILE A 405 12.72 28.82 6.05
CA ILE A 405 12.35 30.24 6.14
C ILE A 405 13.41 31.10 5.43
N ASP A 406 14.69 30.90 5.75
CA ASP A 406 15.77 31.68 5.16
C ASP A 406 15.92 31.42 3.65
N LYS A 407 15.66 30.18 3.20
CA LYS A 407 15.61 29.83 1.78
C LYS A 407 14.51 30.61 1.07
N LYS A 408 13.31 30.69 1.64
CA LYS A 408 12.20 31.49 1.09
C LYS A 408 12.53 32.99 1.02
N ARG A 409 13.13 33.55 2.08
CA ARG A 409 13.63 34.95 2.06
C ARG A 409 14.63 35.17 0.91
N ARG A 410 15.62 34.29 0.75
CA ARG A 410 16.61 34.36 -0.34
C ARG A 410 15.98 34.23 -1.73
N GLN A 411 14.88 33.51 -1.86
CA GLN A 411 14.12 33.37 -3.11
C GLN A 411 13.20 34.57 -3.41
N GLY A 412 13.12 35.58 -2.52
CA GLY A 412 12.28 36.77 -2.69
C GLY A 412 10.82 36.62 -2.24
N ASP A 413 10.42 35.43 -1.78
CA ASP A 413 9.09 35.14 -1.24
C ASP A 413 9.04 35.53 0.24
N VAL A 414 9.20 36.83 0.51
CA VAL A 414 9.30 37.39 1.86
C VAL A 414 7.99 37.21 2.63
N ALA A 415 6.84 37.34 1.98
CA ALA A 415 5.54 37.19 2.64
C ALA A 415 5.35 35.78 3.25
N THR A 416 5.67 34.74 2.48
CA THR A 416 5.60 33.35 2.99
C THR A 416 6.63 33.12 4.10
N ALA A 417 7.85 33.65 3.95
CA ALA A 417 8.88 33.51 4.95
C ALA A 417 8.50 34.17 6.29
N GLU A 418 7.98 35.40 6.27
CA GLU A 418 7.54 36.09 7.49
C GLU A 418 6.33 35.40 8.13
N TYR A 419 5.42 34.85 7.33
CA TYR A 419 4.33 34.01 7.86
C TYR A 419 4.86 32.76 8.58
N TRP A 420 5.76 32.01 7.94
CA TRP A 420 6.37 30.82 8.54
C TRP A 420 7.19 31.15 9.79
N ASP A 421 7.95 32.24 9.77
CA ASP A 421 8.71 32.71 10.94
C ASP A 421 7.77 33.07 12.10
N ALA A 422 6.66 33.78 11.81
CA ALA A 422 5.66 34.09 12.82
C ALA A 422 5.03 32.84 13.45
N VAL A 423 4.77 31.79 12.66
CA VAL A 423 4.30 30.49 13.16
C VAL A 423 5.33 29.87 14.11
N VAL A 424 6.59 29.73 13.68
CA VAL A 424 7.67 29.12 14.50
C VAL A 424 7.92 29.92 15.78
N GLN A 425 7.97 31.25 15.70
CA GLN A 425 8.16 32.12 16.86
C GLN A 425 7.01 32.01 17.85
N ASN A 426 5.78 31.86 17.38
CA ASN A 426 4.63 31.71 18.27
C ASN A 426 4.61 30.37 18.99
N LEU A 427 5.00 29.29 18.30
CA LEU A 427 5.12 27.96 18.91
C LEU A 427 6.22 27.88 19.97
N THR A 428 7.22 28.76 19.93
CA THR A 428 8.38 28.73 20.85
C THR A 428 8.31 29.72 22.02
N LYS A 429 7.35 30.67 22.00
CA LYS A 429 7.16 31.66 23.09
C LYS A 429 6.72 31.01 24.42
N ARG A 430 7.01 31.70 25.54
CA ARG A 430 6.54 31.35 26.91
C ARG A 430 5.23 32.09 27.24
N GLY A 431 4.22 31.40 27.78
CA GLY A 431 2.92 32.01 28.15
C GLY A 431 1.74 31.02 28.20
N ARG A 432 0.65 31.40 28.89
CA ARG A 432 -0.65 30.68 28.90
C ARG A 432 -1.53 31.26 27.79
N GLY A 433 -2.14 30.41 26.97
CA GLY A 433 -3.22 30.85 26.08
C GLY A 433 -2.73 31.48 24.77
N TYR A 434 -2.57 30.71 23.70
CA TYR A 434 -2.17 31.26 22.39
C TYR A 434 -3.37 31.32 21.44
N ARG A 435 -3.46 32.41 20.67
CA ARG A 435 -4.53 32.64 19.69
C ARG A 435 -4.32 31.76 18.47
N ASN A 436 -5.41 31.14 18.04
CA ASN A 436 -5.58 30.36 16.82
C ASN A 436 -4.84 30.99 15.64
N PHE A 437 -4.01 30.21 14.94
CA PHE A 437 -3.68 30.54 13.56
C PHE A 437 -4.81 29.99 12.68
N THR A 438 -5.65 30.88 12.18
CA THR A 438 -6.46 30.60 10.99
C THR A 438 -5.58 30.90 9.78
N GLY A 439 -5.10 29.85 9.12
CA GLY A 439 -4.33 29.94 7.88
C GLY A 439 -4.70 28.79 6.96
N PRO A 440 -4.52 28.90 5.63
CA PRO A 440 -4.80 27.81 4.71
C PRO A 440 -4.03 26.55 5.12
N GLY A 441 -4.75 25.48 5.46
CA GLY A 441 -4.16 24.19 5.85
C GLY A 441 -3.65 24.06 7.28
N VAL A 442 -3.91 25.03 8.18
CA VAL A 442 -3.63 24.90 9.62
C VAL A 442 -4.93 24.54 10.33
N ASN A 443 -4.99 23.36 10.96
CA ASN A 443 -6.20 22.88 11.62
C ASN A 443 -6.10 23.02 13.14
N THR A 444 -6.03 24.25 13.69
CA THR A 444 -6.11 24.41 15.16
C THR A 444 -6.75 25.72 15.62
N GLU A 445 -7.90 25.57 16.30
CA GLU A 445 -8.31 26.40 17.44
C GLU A 445 -7.64 26.00 18.77
N ALA A 446 -6.61 25.16 18.71
CA ALA A 446 -6.04 24.49 19.87
C ALA A 446 -4.97 25.35 20.57
N LEU A 447 -5.15 25.48 21.89
CA LEU A 447 -4.10 25.96 22.79
C LEU A 447 -2.90 25.00 22.73
N VAL A 448 -1.74 25.50 22.29
CA VAL A 448 -0.49 24.73 22.31
C VAL A 448 -0.09 24.46 23.77
N SER A 449 -0.13 23.18 24.16
CA SER A 449 0.25 22.77 25.52
C SER A 449 1.75 22.98 25.75
N SER A 450 2.17 23.09 27.01
CA SER A 450 3.60 23.18 27.33
C SER A 450 4.38 21.94 26.87
N SER A 451 3.73 20.77 26.84
CA SER A 451 4.32 19.53 26.33
C SER A 451 4.56 19.59 24.82
N LEU A 452 3.57 20.07 24.05
CA LEU A 452 3.72 20.24 22.59
C LEU A 452 4.81 21.25 22.23
N ARG A 453 4.87 22.40 22.93
CA ARG A 453 5.97 23.36 22.76
C ARG A 453 7.32 22.71 23.00
N ASN A 454 7.46 21.97 24.10
CA ASN A 454 8.75 21.36 24.46
C ASN A 454 9.16 20.30 23.43
N ALA A 455 8.21 19.51 22.91
CA ALA A 455 8.47 18.56 21.82
C ALA A 455 8.92 19.30 20.54
N PHE A 456 8.25 20.40 20.18
CA PHE A 456 8.64 21.18 19.01
C PHE A 456 10.02 21.85 19.16
N LEU A 457 10.40 22.32 20.36
CA LEU A 457 11.74 22.82 20.63
C LEU A 457 12.83 21.75 20.42
N VAL A 458 12.53 20.49 20.75
CA VAL A 458 13.42 19.35 20.47
C VAL A 458 13.57 19.15 18.96
N ASP A 459 12.47 19.19 18.21
CA ASP A 459 12.49 19.06 16.75
C ASP A 459 13.30 20.20 16.08
N LEU A 460 13.12 21.44 16.54
CA LEU A 460 13.89 22.59 16.07
C LEU A 460 15.40 22.40 16.32
N ALA A 461 15.79 21.95 17.52
CA ALA A 461 17.19 21.70 17.84
C ALA A 461 17.76 20.55 17.00
N ALA A 462 17.00 19.46 16.82
CA ALA A 462 17.41 18.35 15.99
C ALA A 462 17.67 18.77 14.53
N GLY A 463 16.75 19.53 13.94
CA GLY A 463 16.91 20.06 12.58
C GLY A 463 18.08 21.02 12.43
N GLN A 464 18.22 21.99 13.36
CA GLN A 464 19.29 22.99 13.32
C GLN A 464 20.68 22.35 13.44
N PHE A 465 20.82 21.33 14.29
CA PHE A 465 22.11 20.67 14.54
C PHE A 465 22.28 19.36 13.77
N GLN A 466 21.37 19.02 12.85
CA GLN A 466 21.42 17.80 12.03
C GLN A 466 21.56 16.54 12.89
N ILE A 467 20.68 16.40 13.88
CA ILE A 467 20.54 15.21 14.72
C ILE A 467 19.38 14.41 14.17
N GLN A 468 19.59 13.12 13.89
CA GLN A 468 18.51 12.25 13.44
C GLN A 468 17.67 11.73 14.61
N LEU A 469 16.36 11.60 14.38
CA LEU A 469 15.37 11.10 15.33
C LEU A 469 14.66 9.82 14.85
N ASN A 470 14.79 9.42 13.58
CA ASN A 470 14.27 8.14 13.06
C ASN A 470 15.41 7.10 12.97
N PHE A 471 15.23 5.96 13.64
CA PHE A 471 16.18 4.84 13.66
C PHE A 471 15.61 3.55 13.04
N ASP A 472 14.36 3.60 12.62
CA ASP A 472 13.67 2.49 11.97
C ASP A 472 13.96 2.49 10.46
N SER A 473 13.92 3.63 9.79
CA SER A 473 14.27 3.75 8.36
C SER A 473 15.76 3.49 8.07
N TRP A 474 16.13 3.45 6.78
CA TRP A 474 17.53 3.38 6.31
C TRP A 474 18.44 4.48 6.86
N THR A 475 17.87 5.59 7.33
CA THR A 475 18.64 6.61 8.03
C THR A 475 19.22 6.09 9.34
N GLY A 476 18.61 5.12 10.01
CA GLY A 476 19.18 4.42 11.17
C GLY A 476 20.35 3.48 10.83
N TYR A 477 20.52 3.10 9.56
CA TYR A 477 21.41 2.05 9.08
C TYR A 477 22.38 2.56 8.01
N VAL A 478 23.03 3.71 8.28
CA VAL A 478 23.86 4.45 7.29
C VAL A 478 24.96 3.59 6.68
N ALA A 479 25.60 2.73 7.48
CA ALA A 479 26.64 1.82 6.98
C ALA A 479 26.09 0.82 5.96
N GLU A 480 24.92 0.21 6.22
CA GLU A 480 24.28 -0.73 5.30
C GLU A 480 23.73 0.00 4.06
N ARG A 481 23.19 1.22 4.23
CA ARG A 481 22.72 2.05 3.12
C ARG A 481 23.85 2.35 2.12
N ARG A 482 25.06 2.64 2.60
CA ARG A 482 26.24 2.82 1.72
C ARG A 482 26.56 1.55 0.92
N ARG A 483 26.45 0.38 1.56
CA ARG A 483 26.65 -0.91 0.89
C ARG A 483 25.59 -1.18 -0.16
N LEU A 484 24.33 -0.81 0.10
CA LEU A 484 23.26 -0.86 -0.90
C LEU A 484 23.56 0.07 -2.07
N ALA A 485 23.94 1.33 -1.80
CA ALA A 485 24.30 2.28 -2.86
C ALA A 485 25.45 1.75 -3.75
N GLU A 486 26.46 1.11 -3.16
CA GLU A 486 27.54 0.48 -3.92
C GLU A 486 27.06 -0.75 -4.70
N ALA A 487 26.20 -1.61 -4.11
CA ALA A 487 25.64 -2.77 -4.80
C ALA A 487 24.80 -2.38 -6.03
N LEU A 488 24.17 -1.20 -6.01
CA LEU A 488 23.37 -0.67 -7.10
C LEU A 488 24.16 0.13 -8.13
N ARG A 489 25.43 0.39 -7.89
CA ARG A 489 26.24 1.29 -8.71
C ARG A 489 26.29 0.92 -10.20
N ALA A 490 26.28 -0.39 -10.49
CA ALA A 490 26.29 -0.94 -11.86
C ALA A 490 24.93 -0.83 -12.59
N ALA A 491 23.84 -0.52 -11.88
CA ALA A 491 22.47 -0.58 -12.42
C ALA A 491 22.17 0.52 -13.43
N LYS A 492 21.76 0.18 -14.65
CA LYS A 492 21.24 1.19 -15.59
C LYS A 492 19.86 1.66 -15.10
N GLY A 493 19.65 2.98 -15.00
CA GLY A 493 18.38 3.57 -14.55
C GLY A 493 17.87 3.02 -13.21
N GLY A 494 18.62 3.18 -12.13
CA GLY A 494 18.19 2.72 -10.80
C GLY A 494 17.01 3.55 -10.28
N ILE A 495 15.90 2.87 -9.94
CA ILE A 495 14.72 3.46 -9.32
C ILE A 495 14.39 2.66 -8.06
N ILE A 496 14.17 3.36 -6.95
CA ILE A 496 13.73 2.78 -5.68
C ILE A 496 12.32 3.27 -5.38
N TYR A 497 11.49 2.35 -4.90
CA TYR A 497 10.20 2.64 -4.33
C TYR A 497 10.18 2.28 -2.85
N GLY A 498 9.66 3.19 -2.04
CA GLY A 498 9.43 3.03 -0.60
C GLY A 498 8.03 3.46 -0.15
N GLY A 499 7.74 3.21 1.12
CA GLY A 499 6.55 3.61 1.86
C GLY A 499 6.92 3.84 3.34
N ASP A 500 6.16 3.25 4.28
CA ASP A 500 6.40 3.28 5.75
C ASP A 500 6.25 4.68 6.39
N SER A 501 6.91 5.69 5.84
CA SER A 501 6.89 7.08 6.33
C SER A 501 5.53 7.78 6.27
N HIS A 502 4.56 7.19 5.56
CA HIS A 502 3.24 7.73 5.23
C HIS A 502 3.26 9.04 4.42
N ASN A 503 4.41 9.60 4.07
CA ASN A 503 4.53 10.87 3.35
C ASN A 503 5.16 10.65 1.97
N ALA A 504 4.97 11.58 1.04
CA ALA A 504 5.50 11.46 -0.31
C ALA A 504 6.88 12.12 -0.40
N TRP A 505 7.89 11.38 -0.86
CA TRP A 505 9.27 11.86 -1.00
C TRP A 505 9.82 11.53 -2.37
N ALA A 506 10.45 12.51 -3.04
CA ALA A 506 11.19 12.26 -4.27
C ALA A 506 12.61 12.82 -4.14
N GLY A 507 13.60 11.92 -4.17
CA GLY A 507 14.99 12.26 -3.94
C GLY A 507 15.99 11.43 -4.74
N THR A 508 17.27 11.66 -4.48
CA THR A 508 18.38 10.94 -5.12
C THR A 508 19.19 10.19 -4.06
N LEU A 509 19.38 8.89 -4.27
CA LEU A 509 20.36 8.11 -3.52
C LEU A 509 21.75 8.33 -4.13
N ARG A 510 22.69 8.81 -3.31
CA ARG A 510 24.09 9.00 -3.70
C ARG A 510 25.03 7.99 -3.07
N ALA A 511 26.08 7.65 -3.80
CA ALA A 511 27.26 6.96 -3.26
C ALA A 511 28.12 7.93 -2.43
N GLU A 512 29.10 7.39 -1.71
CA GLU A 512 29.98 8.20 -0.83
C GLU A 512 30.81 9.26 -1.57
N ASP A 513 31.12 9.02 -2.84
CA ASP A 513 31.82 9.99 -3.69
C ASP A 513 30.89 11.05 -4.32
N GLY A 514 29.60 11.03 -3.96
CA GLY A 514 28.58 11.96 -4.44
C GLY A 514 27.93 11.56 -5.77
N ALA A 515 28.32 10.44 -6.38
CA ALA A 515 27.70 9.98 -7.62
C ALA A 515 26.22 9.58 -7.40
N SER A 516 25.33 9.94 -8.33
CA SER A 516 23.94 9.48 -8.35
C SER A 516 23.88 7.99 -8.67
N VAL A 517 23.28 7.21 -7.78
CA VAL A 517 23.13 5.75 -7.91
C VAL A 517 21.73 5.40 -8.37
N ALA A 518 20.71 5.98 -7.72
CA ALA A 518 19.31 5.75 -8.01
C ALA A 518 18.48 6.97 -7.66
N VAL A 519 17.31 7.09 -8.29
CA VAL A 519 16.25 7.99 -7.81
C VAL A 519 15.37 7.19 -6.86
N ASP A 520 15.05 7.79 -5.71
CA ASP A 520 14.26 7.15 -4.66
C ASP A 520 12.92 7.89 -4.49
N PHE A 521 11.85 7.11 -4.64
CA PHE A 521 10.47 7.56 -4.60
C PHE A 521 9.75 6.85 -3.47
N ASP A 522 9.40 7.60 -2.45
CA ASP A 522 8.60 7.08 -1.36
C ASP A 522 7.16 7.54 -1.50
N GLY A 523 6.24 6.60 -1.33
CA GLY A 523 4.81 6.80 -1.50
C GLY A 523 4.15 7.32 -0.23
N MET A 524 3.22 8.23 -0.43
CA MET A 524 2.19 8.50 0.57
C MET A 524 1.40 7.20 0.86
N SER A 525 0.96 7.01 2.09
CA SER A 525 0.07 5.91 2.49
C SER A 525 -1.29 5.92 1.78
N VAL A 526 -1.90 4.73 1.71
CA VAL A 526 -3.30 4.55 1.31
C VAL A 526 -4.23 5.27 2.29
N THR A 527 -4.03 5.09 3.61
CA THR A 527 -4.88 5.72 4.64
C THR A 527 -4.14 6.20 5.88
N SER A 528 -3.05 5.55 6.27
CA SER A 528 -2.35 5.83 7.55
C SER A 528 -1.83 7.28 7.63
N PRO A 529 -1.97 7.98 8.77
CA PRO A 529 -1.58 9.38 8.85
C PRO A 529 -0.06 9.56 8.92
N GLY A 530 0.49 10.58 8.26
CA GLY A 530 1.91 10.92 8.35
C GLY A 530 2.23 11.97 9.41
N VAL A 531 3.34 12.69 9.20
CA VAL A 531 3.85 13.73 10.12
C VAL A 531 2.82 14.85 10.39
N GLU A 532 1.85 15.06 9.52
CA GLU A 532 0.73 15.99 9.74
C GLU A 532 -0.09 15.67 11.00
N SER A 533 -0.13 14.40 11.42
CA SER A 533 -0.79 13.99 12.67
C SER A 533 0.05 14.28 13.91
N GLU A 534 1.38 14.25 13.78
CA GLU A 534 2.31 14.59 14.86
C GLU A 534 2.44 16.11 15.05
N ARG A 535 2.33 16.88 13.95
CA ARG A 535 2.48 18.33 13.94
C ARG A 535 1.32 19.06 13.24
N PRO A 536 0.06 18.86 13.68
CA PRO A 536 -1.12 19.44 13.02
C PRO A 536 -1.19 20.98 13.09
N PHE A 537 -0.35 21.58 13.94
CA PHE A 537 -0.24 23.02 14.15
C PHE A 537 0.74 23.71 13.18
N LEU A 538 1.44 22.95 12.32
CA LEU A 538 2.32 23.51 11.30
C LEU A 538 1.63 23.53 9.92
N PRO A 539 1.82 24.58 9.12
CA PRO A 539 1.44 24.55 7.72
C PRO A 539 2.19 23.40 7.00
N PRO A 540 1.49 22.50 6.27
CA PRO A 540 2.15 21.43 5.53
C PRO A 540 3.23 21.92 4.55
N SER A 541 3.05 23.12 3.99
CA SER A 541 4.04 23.74 3.10
C SER A 541 5.35 24.12 3.81
N LEU A 542 5.29 24.51 5.09
CA LEU A 542 6.48 24.76 5.91
C LEU A 542 7.15 23.44 6.28
N GLU A 543 6.38 22.43 6.68
CA GLU A 543 6.88 21.10 7.04
C GLU A 543 7.66 20.48 5.87
N ALA A 544 7.05 20.39 4.68
CA ALA A 544 7.70 19.89 3.47
C ALA A 544 8.98 20.68 3.11
N ALA A 545 8.92 22.01 3.18
CA ALA A 545 10.08 22.86 2.90
C ALA A 545 11.23 22.68 3.92
N ALA A 546 10.90 22.39 5.18
CA ALA A 546 11.87 22.14 6.23
C ALA A 546 12.63 20.82 6.02
N TRP A 547 11.94 19.76 5.58
CA TRP A 547 12.57 18.52 5.15
C TRP A 547 13.50 18.74 3.95
N GLN A 548 13.05 19.44 2.92
CA GLN A 548 13.87 19.75 1.73
C GLN A 548 15.06 20.68 2.06
N ALA A 549 14.94 21.55 3.07
CA ALA A 549 16.02 22.44 3.48
C ALA A 549 17.11 21.69 4.28
N ALA A 550 16.73 20.65 5.03
CA ALA A 550 17.66 19.78 5.75
C ALA A 550 18.34 18.75 4.84
N ASN A 551 17.69 18.36 3.75
CA ASN A 551 18.10 17.24 2.90
C ASN A 551 18.29 17.70 1.45
N PRO A 552 19.53 18.05 1.03
CA PRO A 552 19.79 18.59 -0.31
C PRO A 552 19.41 17.66 -1.47
N ASP A 553 19.42 16.35 -1.24
CA ASP A 553 19.04 15.35 -2.25
C ASP A 553 17.53 15.09 -2.30
N LEU A 554 16.74 15.62 -1.36
CA LEU A 554 15.28 15.58 -1.39
C LEU A 554 14.76 16.71 -2.26
N THR A 555 14.35 16.38 -3.48
CA THR A 555 13.95 17.37 -4.49
C THR A 555 12.51 17.83 -4.30
N TRP A 556 11.62 16.93 -3.89
CA TRP A 556 10.21 17.23 -3.67
C TRP A 556 9.62 16.42 -2.51
N ALA A 557 8.64 16.99 -1.83
CA ALA A 557 7.96 16.37 -0.71
C ALA A 557 6.48 16.78 -0.62
N ASP A 558 5.62 15.87 -0.16
CA ASP A 558 4.30 16.17 0.40
C ASP A 558 4.12 15.46 1.74
N THR A 559 3.81 16.24 2.76
CA THR A 559 3.79 15.78 4.15
C THR A 559 2.38 15.73 4.73
N SER A 560 1.33 15.56 3.90
CA SER A 560 -0.05 15.68 4.41
C SER A 560 -1.14 14.88 3.67
N ARG A 561 -0.95 14.53 2.39
CA ARG A 561 -2.04 13.99 1.55
C ARG A 561 -1.88 12.49 1.31
N ARG A 562 -3.02 11.77 1.33
CA ARG A 562 -3.13 10.31 1.13
C ARG A 562 -3.37 9.94 -0.31
N GLY A 563 -2.99 8.73 -0.71
CA GLY A 563 -3.14 8.27 -2.09
C GLY A 563 -2.11 7.24 -2.54
N PHE A 564 -1.53 7.45 -3.73
CA PHE A 564 -0.68 6.45 -4.38
C PHE A 564 0.25 7.08 -5.42
N MET A 565 1.23 6.30 -5.89
CA MET A 565 2.05 6.67 -7.04
C MET A 565 1.58 5.94 -8.29
N LEU A 566 1.45 6.66 -9.42
CA LEU A 566 1.13 6.10 -10.72
C LEU A 566 2.32 6.25 -11.66
N VAL A 567 2.81 5.14 -12.21
CA VAL A 567 4.03 5.10 -13.01
C VAL A 567 3.74 4.71 -14.44
N LYS A 568 4.36 5.43 -15.37
CA LYS A 568 4.54 5.03 -16.76
C LYS A 568 6.03 4.89 -17.06
N LEU A 569 6.44 3.71 -17.50
CA LEU A 569 7.81 3.40 -17.85
C LEU A 569 7.93 3.11 -19.35
N THR A 570 8.90 3.71 -20.02
CA THR A 570 9.35 3.43 -21.39
C THR A 570 10.87 3.23 -21.38
N PRO A 571 11.52 2.81 -22.49
CA PRO A 571 12.97 2.63 -22.50
C PRO A 571 13.74 3.88 -22.04
N ASP A 572 13.24 5.06 -22.41
CA ASP A 572 13.90 6.35 -22.23
C ASP A 572 13.31 7.22 -21.11
N LEU A 573 12.19 6.83 -20.52
CA LEU A 573 11.49 7.64 -19.53
C LEU A 573 10.86 6.78 -18.43
N HIS A 574 11.18 7.13 -17.20
CA HIS A 574 10.34 6.82 -16.05
C HIS A 574 9.56 8.08 -15.68
N HIS A 575 8.23 8.01 -15.74
CA HIS A 575 7.33 9.10 -15.38
C HIS A 575 6.45 8.66 -14.22
N LEU A 576 6.52 9.38 -13.10
CA LEU A 576 5.76 9.09 -11.89
C LEU A 576 4.85 10.27 -11.54
N GLU A 577 3.59 10.00 -11.25
CA GLU A 577 2.65 10.96 -10.67
C GLU A 577 2.31 10.57 -9.23
N TYR A 578 2.40 11.53 -8.31
CA TYR A 578 1.83 11.40 -6.97
C TYR A 578 0.36 11.81 -7.02
N ILE A 579 -0.54 10.85 -6.82
CA ILE A 579 -1.99 11.07 -6.90
C ILE A 579 -2.57 11.07 -5.49
N ALA A 580 -3.18 12.19 -5.09
CA ALA A 580 -3.90 12.30 -3.84
C ALA A 580 -5.39 11.99 -3.99
N VAL A 581 -5.96 11.50 -2.90
CA VAL A 581 -7.38 11.25 -2.69
C VAL A 581 -7.77 11.70 -1.28
N ASP A 582 -9.03 12.08 -1.10
CA ASP A 582 -9.61 12.17 0.23
C ASP A 582 -10.03 10.76 0.68
N VAL A 583 -9.57 10.37 1.87
CA VAL A 583 -9.87 9.08 2.48
C VAL A 583 -10.76 9.19 3.71
N THR A 584 -10.99 10.42 4.18
CA THR A 584 -11.74 10.73 5.40
C THR A 584 -13.23 10.92 5.14
N SER A 585 -13.59 11.28 3.92
CA SER A 585 -14.98 11.44 3.51
C SER A 585 -15.67 10.08 3.37
N PRO A 586 -16.84 9.86 4.03
CA PRO A 586 -17.59 8.62 3.88
C PRO A 586 -18.09 8.54 2.43
N SER A 587 -17.57 7.56 1.69
CA SER A 587 -17.79 7.36 0.25
C SER A 587 -19.24 7.66 -0.18
N GLN A 588 -19.50 8.87 -0.65
CA GLN A 588 -20.74 9.24 -1.32
C GLN A 588 -20.46 9.42 -2.81
N GLY A 589 -20.34 8.29 -3.51
CA GLY A 589 -20.24 8.27 -4.96
C GLY A 589 -18.83 8.51 -5.52
N ILE A 590 -18.73 8.34 -6.84
CA ILE A 590 -17.49 8.33 -7.64
C ILE A 590 -16.94 9.77 -7.85
N ASP A 591 -17.60 10.80 -7.30
CA ASP A 591 -17.45 12.19 -7.74
C ASP A 591 -16.40 13.05 -6.97
N GLU A 592 -15.77 12.55 -5.91
CA GLU A 592 -14.63 13.25 -5.28
C GLU A 592 -13.32 12.91 -6.02
N GLY A 593 -13.03 13.63 -7.10
CA GLY A 593 -11.92 13.33 -8.02
C GLY A 593 -10.55 13.23 -7.34
N SER A 594 -9.68 12.37 -7.89
CA SER A 594 -8.27 12.33 -7.50
C SER A 594 -7.51 13.56 -8.02
N THR A 595 -6.46 13.97 -7.32
CA THR A 595 -5.64 15.13 -7.70
C THR A 595 -4.19 14.71 -7.91
N CYS A 596 -3.60 15.03 -9.06
CA CYS A 596 -2.15 14.88 -9.23
C CYS A 596 -1.41 16.02 -8.52
N LEU A 597 -0.60 15.68 -7.53
CA LEU A 597 0.13 16.63 -6.69
C LEU A 597 1.40 17.13 -7.34
N ALA A 598 2.10 16.20 -7.99
CA ALA A 598 3.36 16.41 -8.65
C ALA A 598 3.58 15.27 -9.64
N ALA A 599 4.36 15.56 -10.68
CA ALA A 599 4.91 14.55 -11.57
C ALA A 599 6.43 14.68 -11.60
N VAL A 600 7.10 13.54 -11.80
CA VAL A 600 8.55 13.44 -11.84
C VAL A 600 8.97 12.58 -13.01
N ASP A 601 9.85 13.12 -13.84
CA ASP A 601 10.52 12.41 -14.92
C ASP A 601 11.93 12.02 -14.47
N VAL A 602 12.31 10.78 -14.72
CA VAL A 602 13.70 10.32 -14.60
C VAL A 602 14.21 9.89 -15.97
N ARG A 603 15.37 10.46 -16.34
CA ARG A 603 16.16 10.06 -17.51
C ARG A 603 17.62 10.01 -17.09
N ASP A 604 18.34 8.95 -17.46
CA ASP A 604 19.77 8.77 -17.12
C ASP A 604 20.08 8.95 -15.61
N ARG A 605 19.18 8.50 -14.73
CA ARG A 605 19.22 8.68 -13.26
C ARG A 605 19.15 10.15 -12.78
N GLU A 606 18.82 11.09 -13.67
CA GLU A 606 18.50 12.46 -13.30
C GLU A 606 17.00 12.62 -13.10
N LEU A 607 16.62 13.01 -11.90
CA LEU A 607 15.25 13.38 -11.54
C LEU A 607 14.97 14.84 -11.97
N ARG A 608 13.79 15.07 -12.56
CA ARG A 608 13.27 16.41 -12.88
C ARG A 608 11.78 16.48 -12.62
N MET A 609 11.33 17.55 -11.98
CA MET A 609 9.90 17.83 -11.86
C MET A 609 9.28 18.03 -13.24
N SER A 610 8.11 17.45 -13.47
CA SER A 610 7.37 17.53 -14.72
C SER A 610 5.90 17.87 -14.47
N ALA A 611 5.16 18.09 -15.55
CA ALA A 611 3.72 18.34 -15.47
C ALA A 611 2.96 17.03 -15.36
N CYS A 612 1.93 17.01 -14.52
CA CYS A 612 0.93 15.94 -14.50
C CYS A 612 0.32 15.75 -15.89
N ARG A 613 0.07 14.49 -16.29
CA ARG A 613 -0.52 14.21 -17.59
C ARG A 613 -1.94 14.74 -17.66
N ALA A 614 -2.23 15.40 -18.77
CA ALA A 614 -3.57 15.81 -19.13
C ALA A 614 -4.46 14.59 -19.34
N LEU A 615 -5.70 14.68 -18.86
CA LEU A 615 -6.71 13.66 -19.10
C LEU A 615 -7.19 13.70 -20.54
N VAL A 616 -7.54 12.54 -21.08
CA VAL A 616 -8.10 12.45 -22.43
C VAL A 616 -9.52 13.03 -22.39
N ALA A 617 -9.77 14.09 -23.16
CA ALA A 617 -11.00 14.89 -23.10
C ALA A 617 -12.25 14.18 -23.68
N GLU A 618 -12.09 13.06 -24.39
CA GLU A 618 -13.23 12.34 -24.96
C GLU A 618 -13.84 11.38 -23.95
N PRO A 619 -15.19 11.29 -23.88
CA PRO A 619 -15.88 10.40 -22.95
C PRO A 619 -15.37 8.97 -23.12
N VAL A 620 -15.02 8.34 -22.00
CA VAL A 620 -14.73 6.91 -21.95
C VAL A 620 -16.00 6.19 -22.43
N PRO A 621 -15.96 5.42 -23.53
CA PRO A 621 -17.11 4.58 -23.87
C PRO A 621 -17.37 3.65 -22.68
N GLU A 622 -18.61 3.52 -22.22
CA GLU A 622 -19.01 2.55 -21.18
C GLU A 622 -18.56 1.10 -21.48
N ALA A 623 -18.12 0.84 -22.71
CA ALA A 623 -17.61 -0.43 -23.22
C ALA A 623 -16.07 -0.62 -23.15
N TRP A 624 -15.30 0.22 -22.44
CA TRP A 624 -13.94 -0.18 -22.02
C TRP A 624 -14.09 -1.34 -21.01
N PRO A 625 -13.33 -2.44 -21.05
CA PRO A 625 -13.79 -3.80 -20.67
C PRO A 625 -13.92 -4.07 -19.17
N TRP A 626 -14.34 -3.09 -18.39
CA TRP A 626 -14.95 -3.28 -17.09
C TRP A 626 -16.46 -3.20 -17.27
N LEU A 627 -17.05 -4.18 -17.96
CA LEU A 627 -18.51 -4.28 -18.00
C LEU A 627 -19.04 -4.26 -16.55
N PRO A 628 -20.02 -3.40 -16.22
CA PRO A 628 -20.70 -3.51 -14.94
C PRO A 628 -21.28 -4.93 -14.83
N MET A 629 -21.21 -5.53 -13.65
CA MET A 629 -21.62 -6.92 -13.36
C MET A 629 -23.03 -7.31 -13.89
N ALA A 630 -23.85 -6.35 -14.31
CA ALA A 630 -25.21 -6.56 -14.78
C ALA A 630 -25.34 -7.04 -16.24
N SER A 631 -24.44 -6.67 -17.17
CA SER A 631 -24.66 -6.86 -18.62
C SER A 631 -24.17 -8.21 -19.19
N LEU A 632 -23.43 -9.01 -18.42
CA LEU A 632 -22.93 -10.34 -18.84
C LEU A 632 -23.91 -11.51 -18.62
N LEU A 633 -25.09 -11.26 -18.04
CA LEU A 633 -26.12 -12.29 -17.85
C LEU A 633 -26.79 -12.72 -19.17
N ALA A 634 -26.71 -11.89 -20.23
CA ALA A 634 -27.38 -12.16 -21.50
C ALA A 634 -26.59 -13.10 -22.42
N SER A 635 -25.26 -13.02 -22.44
CA SER A 635 -24.39 -13.79 -23.35
C SER A 635 -24.04 -15.19 -22.85
N TRP A 636 -24.48 -15.58 -21.65
CA TRP A 636 -24.28 -16.91 -21.06
C TRP A 636 -25.43 -17.90 -21.23
N ALA A 637 -26.61 -17.45 -21.69
CA ALA A 637 -27.76 -18.34 -21.89
C ALA A 637 -27.50 -19.43 -22.95
N SER A 638 -26.65 -19.14 -23.94
CA SER A 638 -26.36 -20.05 -25.06
C SER A 638 -25.44 -21.22 -24.69
N PHE A 639 -24.66 -21.11 -23.61
CA PHE A 639 -23.72 -22.17 -23.19
C PHE A 639 -24.36 -23.25 -22.29
N CYS A 640 -25.53 -22.98 -21.69
CA CYS A 640 -26.26 -23.97 -20.89
C CYS A 640 -27.00 -25.02 -21.74
N ALA A 641 -27.16 -24.81 -23.05
CA ALA A 641 -27.97 -25.68 -23.91
C ALA A 641 -27.24 -26.95 -24.40
N LEU A 642 -25.90 -26.95 -24.45
CA LEU A 642 -25.14 -28.10 -24.98
C LEU A 642 -24.87 -29.23 -23.97
N GLY A 643 -25.08 -29.01 -22.68
CA GLY A 643 -24.87 -30.02 -21.63
C GLY A 643 -26.11 -30.86 -21.26
N ALA A 644 -27.29 -30.50 -21.76
CA ALA A 644 -28.56 -31.06 -21.29
C ALA A 644 -29.23 -32.07 -22.25
N PHE A 645 -28.62 -32.39 -23.40
CA PHE A 645 -29.27 -33.20 -24.44
C PHE A 645 -29.12 -34.72 -24.29
N LEU A 646 -28.40 -35.23 -23.29
CA LEU A 646 -28.23 -36.69 -23.07
C LEU A 646 -28.93 -37.28 -21.83
N GLY A 647 -29.72 -36.49 -21.09
CA GLY A 647 -30.20 -36.89 -19.76
C GLY A 647 -31.70 -37.09 -19.55
N CYS A 648 -32.57 -36.83 -20.53
CA CYS A 648 -34.02 -36.81 -20.32
C CYS A 648 -34.82 -37.50 -21.43
N LEU A 649 -34.65 -38.82 -21.53
CA LEU A 649 -35.69 -39.72 -22.03
C LEU A 649 -35.96 -40.70 -20.91
N LEU A 650 -36.94 -40.38 -20.05
CA LEU A 650 -37.73 -41.26 -19.18
C LEU A 650 -38.27 -40.43 -18.01
N SER A 651 -39.47 -39.88 -18.15
CA SER A 651 -40.56 -39.95 -17.14
C SER A 651 -41.72 -39.07 -17.55
N ARG A 652 -42.92 -39.67 -17.48
CA ARG A 652 -44.22 -39.16 -17.93
C ARG A 652 -44.86 -38.21 -16.91
N CYS A 653 -45.70 -37.31 -17.44
CA CYS A 653 -46.88 -36.67 -16.83
C CYS A 653 -46.62 -35.69 -15.64
N ARG A 654 -47.35 -34.58 -15.45
CA ARG A 654 -48.74 -34.24 -15.80
C ARG A 654 -48.91 -32.70 -15.82
N ILE A 655 -49.75 -32.23 -16.73
CA ILE A 655 -50.12 -30.82 -16.95
C ILE A 655 -51.22 -30.40 -15.97
N LEU A 656 -51.10 -29.22 -15.35
CA LEU A 656 -52.23 -28.45 -14.80
C LEU A 656 -52.09 -26.97 -15.22
N ARG A 657 -53.16 -26.45 -15.83
CA ARG A 657 -53.32 -25.06 -16.30
C ARG A 657 -53.64 -24.08 -15.15
N PRO A 658 -53.32 -22.77 -15.26
CA PRO A 658 -53.80 -21.74 -14.35
C PRO A 658 -55.12 -21.11 -14.84
N SER A 659 -56.00 -20.75 -13.90
CA SER A 659 -57.22 -19.95 -14.14
C SER A 659 -57.03 -18.50 -13.69
N SER A 660 -57.41 -17.60 -14.59
CA SER A 660 -57.64 -16.14 -14.51
C SER A 660 -58.59 -15.71 -13.36
N ARG A 661 -58.60 -14.51 -12.78
CA ARG A 661 -58.79 -13.14 -13.34
C ARG A 661 -58.62 -12.05 -12.22
N PRO A 662 -58.62 -10.73 -12.57
CA PRO A 662 -58.10 -9.61 -11.78
C PRO A 662 -59.16 -8.67 -11.17
N GLY A 663 -58.75 -7.71 -10.34
CA GLY A 663 -59.59 -6.60 -9.86
C GLY A 663 -58.78 -5.35 -9.49
N LEU A 664 -59.07 -4.24 -10.18
CA LEU A 664 -58.60 -2.86 -9.97
C LEU A 664 -59.30 -2.20 -8.77
N TYR A 665 -58.69 -1.18 -8.13
CA TYR A 665 -59.28 0.17 -7.95
C TYR A 665 -58.26 1.18 -7.38
N GLU A 666 -58.31 2.41 -7.91
CA GLU A 666 -57.54 3.61 -7.55
C GLU A 666 -58.17 4.44 -6.40
N LYS A 667 -57.32 5.32 -5.83
CA LYS A 667 -57.58 6.64 -5.18
C LYS A 667 -58.18 6.72 -3.77
N HIS A 668 -57.42 7.30 -2.83
CA HIS A 668 -57.53 8.72 -2.43
C HIS A 668 -56.42 9.15 -1.44
N MET A 669 -55.95 10.39 -1.58
CA MET A 669 -55.19 11.14 -0.57
C MET A 669 -56.11 11.60 0.56
N ASP A 670 -55.62 11.66 1.81
CA ASP A 670 -55.57 12.90 2.60
C ASP A 670 -54.73 12.74 3.88
N ASN A 671 -54.18 13.86 4.32
CA ASN A 671 -53.31 14.09 5.48
C ASN A 671 -54.04 13.83 6.82
N ASP A 672 -53.28 13.43 7.85
CA ASP A 672 -53.19 14.22 9.10
C ASP A 672 -52.17 13.59 10.08
N GLU A 673 -51.37 14.48 10.69
CA GLU A 673 -50.45 14.23 11.80
C GLU A 673 -51.22 13.82 13.06
N VAL A 674 -50.70 12.88 13.87
CA VAL A 674 -50.55 12.99 15.34
C VAL A 674 -49.54 11.92 15.85
N THR A 675 -48.60 12.44 16.63
CA THR A 675 -47.54 11.93 17.55
C THR A 675 -47.68 10.58 18.32
N PRO A 676 -46.61 10.10 19.01
CA PRO A 676 -46.20 8.70 19.10
C PRO A 676 -46.61 7.99 20.40
N GLN A 677 -46.62 6.65 20.38
CA GLN A 677 -46.61 5.83 21.59
C GLN A 677 -45.50 4.78 21.59
N ARG A 678 -44.86 4.71 22.77
CA ARG A 678 -43.81 3.80 23.21
C ARG A 678 -44.37 2.41 23.58
N MET A 679 -43.45 1.44 23.55
CA MET A 679 -43.22 0.32 24.49
C MET A 679 -43.86 -1.08 24.25
N GLY A 680 -42.99 -2.09 24.44
CA GLY A 680 -43.25 -3.53 24.63
C GLY A 680 -42.70 -4.36 23.46
N ILE A 681 -41.48 -4.93 23.44
CA ILE A 681 -40.92 -6.05 24.23
C ILE A 681 -41.87 -7.26 24.35
N ASP A 682 -41.56 -8.32 23.61
CA ASP A 682 -41.54 -9.75 24.03
C ASP A 682 -40.91 -10.54 22.88
N ILE A 683 -39.63 -10.97 22.93
CA ILE A 683 -39.07 -12.20 23.52
C ILE A 683 -39.96 -13.45 23.37
N GLY A 684 -39.54 -14.32 22.46
CA GLY A 684 -39.97 -15.70 22.29
C GLY A 684 -38.95 -16.44 21.43
#